data_AF-A0A7C6LE08-F1
#
_entry.id   AF-A0A7C6LE08-F1
#
_cell.length_a   1.000
_cell.length_b   1.000
_cell.length_c   1.000
_cell.angle_alpha   90.00
_cell.angle_beta   90.00
_cell.angle_gamma   90.00
#
_symmetry.space_group_name_H-M   'P 1'
#
loop_
_entity.id
_entity.type
_entity.pdbx_description
1 polymer ?
#
loop_
_entity_poly.entity_id
_entity_poly.type
_entity_poly.pdbx_seq_one_letter_code
_entity_poly.pdbx_strand_id
1 'polypeptide(L)'
;MSKNKGKSKAKKAKSKSVVPASVVRVSGRLANILDHVKQALYHEPLTYEELYRRVREKLPLVDPDKLERDLKRCLGNNVSFYFKNNRWQMDKTGSPGNDPFYQYLMTLGYPVTFRELRALAEENGYGEIPVREQDFAYDGRFIRLKNGKWGLTYWQVSLEVSLQDLQQVVRLLQRCEYPLDSERIAREVFGIGVTDTNLEQALHKDQRFLEVAPGLWYLKSKIDALIADITAPDEFSFIRQAEISALQEAELMLIIEEADASKREYIVSSWDLEKGVLRLSKRLAELFEPIDQIAYLKVKTGNGELGVWFLKEQRCLAGLRPWFEEYGLEPGSKVEVSRDDDPGYIKLKASGEREAEVFAEGLRVKKLVKLKKECAVAAPSLEEVVTEILQLYPDGLDMPTLSTLVMLIQGAPEEELSELLDQYPYYERDKHGIWSCNVPMRQAYHQWQKEREEFRRQIATATEDYQALLEAKTTLEEELAYLQDHHRQEEALFQAKIEELSAANEHLALENSRLKNECSLLEARQKELLEHVEHQGSQLVALRAEKNKLKVKLEQLENRAMQLQSTLNQLMEDAHQEVERLKRELAEKTHQMDSLQYANKELQKNLARLHEERRQMKRQISSWPIRIAMFLTGLVERRRTIGG
;
A
#
# COMPACT_ATOMS: atom_id res chain seq x y z
N MET A 1 -11.28 -125.38 -74.39
CA MET A 1 -12.40 -124.57 -73.84
C MET A 1 -11.96 -123.12 -73.76
N SER A 2 -12.27 -122.37 -74.82
CA SER A 2 -13.13 -121.19 -74.86
C SER A 2 -12.66 -119.95 -74.08
N LYS A 3 -12.21 -118.98 -74.89
CA LYS A 3 -12.03 -117.56 -74.64
C LYS A 3 -13.26 -116.96 -73.94
N ASN A 4 -13.05 -116.03 -73.01
CA ASN A 4 -13.95 -114.88 -72.89
C ASN A 4 -13.23 -113.67 -72.28
N LYS A 5 -12.85 -112.71 -73.16
CA LYS A 5 -12.42 -111.36 -72.78
C LYS A 5 -13.65 -110.46 -72.82
N GLY A 6 -14.21 -110.14 -71.65
CA GLY A 6 -15.20 -109.08 -71.50
C GLY A 6 -14.51 -107.71 -71.47
N LYS A 7 -14.75 -106.89 -72.50
CA LYS A 7 -14.39 -105.46 -72.51
C LYS A 7 -15.55 -104.67 -71.90
N SER A 8 -15.41 -104.18 -70.67
CA SER A 8 -16.30 -103.15 -70.12
C SER A 8 -15.83 -101.76 -70.58
N LYS A 9 -16.67 -101.06 -71.35
CA LYS A 9 -16.47 -99.66 -71.73
C LYS A 9 -16.87 -98.77 -70.55
N ALA A 10 -15.89 -98.24 -69.81
CA ALA A 10 -16.11 -97.13 -68.89
C ALA A 10 -16.37 -95.85 -69.69
N LYS A 11 -17.61 -95.36 -69.68
CA LYS A 11 -17.96 -93.99 -70.11
C LYS A 11 -17.35 -93.00 -69.12
N LYS A 12 -16.23 -92.41 -69.50
CA LYS A 12 -15.60 -91.28 -68.79
C LYS A 12 -16.51 -90.06 -68.97
N ALA A 13 -17.34 -89.76 -67.96
CA ALA A 13 -18.03 -88.49 -67.87
C ALA A 13 -16.97 -87.39 -67.76
N LYS A 14 -16.87 -86.54 -68.80
CA LYS A 14 -16.11 -85.29 -68.74
C LYS A 14 -16.78 -84.40 -67.69
N SER A 15 -16.28 -84.40 -66.46
CA SER A 15 -16.48 -83.28 -65.56
C SER A 15 -15.81 -82.07 -66.23
N LYS A 16 -16.62 -81.12 -66.69
CA LYS A 16 -16.12 -79.79 -67.01
C LYS A 16 -15.53 -79.23 -65.72
N SER A 17 -14.20 -79.22 -65.63
CA SER A 17 -13.48 -78.50 -64.58
C SER A 17 -13.84 -77.03 -64.75
N VAL A 18 -14.69 -76.55 -63.85
CA VAL A 18 -14.97 -75.12 -63.67
C VAL A 18 -13.62 -74.49 -63.34
N VAL A 19 -13.11 -73.67 -64.27
CA VAL A 19 -11.96 -72.80 -64.03
C VAL A 19 -12.28 -72.00 -62.76
N PRO A 20 -11.39 -71.97 -61.74
CA PRO A 20 -11.64 -71.15 -60.57
C PRO A 20 -11.72 -69.71 -61.05
N ALA A 21 -12.92 -69.12 -60.97
CA ALA A 21 -13.13 -67.72 -61.29
C ALA A 21 -12.10 -66.93 -60.48
N SER A 22 -11.22 -66.20 -61.18
CA SER A 22 -10.30 -65.25 -60.57
C SER A 22 -11.09 -64.43 -59.54
N VAL A 23 -10.67 -64.43 -58.29
CA VAL A 23 -11.35 -63.69 -57.22
C VAL A 23 -11.34 -62.21 -57.62
N VAL A 24 -12.49 -61.72 -58.08
CA VAL A 24 -12.66 -60.31 -58.47
C VAL A 24 -12.72 -59.50 -57.17
N ARG A 25 -11.72 -58.65 -56.96
CA ARG A 25 -11.67 -57.70 -55.85
C ARG A 25 -12.21 -56.36 -56.30
N VAL A 26 -13.21 -55.84 -55.59
CA VAL A 26 -13.89 -54.59 -55.93
C VAL A 26 -13.92 -53.67 -54.71
N SER A 27 -13.68 -52.38 -54.95
CA SER A 27 -13.66 -51.38 -53.91
C SER A 27 -15.08 -50.89 -53.59
N GLY A 28 -15.44 -50.83 -52.31
CA GLY A 28 -16.75 -50.35 -51.86
C GLY A 28 -17.13 -50.76 -50.45
N ARG A 29 -18.34 -50.33 -50.03
CA ARG A 29 -19.00 -50.81 -48.81
C ARG A 29 -20.29 -51.49 -49.20
N LEU A 30 -20.60 -52.64 -48.62
CA LEU A 30 -21.90 -53.27 -48.80
C LEU A 30 -23.01 -52.36 -48.26
N ALA A 31 -24.15 -52.32 -48.96
CA ALA A 31 -25.21 -51.36 -48.69
C ALA A 31 -25.95 -51.67 -47.38
N ASN A 32 -26.15 -52.95 -47.07
CA ASN A 32 -27.00 -53.41 -45.98
C ASN A 32 -26.52 -54.75 -45.37
N ILE A 33 -27.11 -55.14 -44.25
CA ILE A 33 -26.85 -56.42 -43.56
C ILE A 33 -27.13 -57.62 -44.47
N LEU A 34 -28.17 -57.55 -45.31
CA LEU A 34 -28.54 -58.62 -46.22
C LEU A 34 -27.38 -58.99 -47.16
N ASP A 35 -26.68 -58.00 -47.71
CA ASP A 35 -25.52 -58.22 -48.58
C ASP A 35 -24.34 -58.86 -47.82
N HIS A 36 -24.11 -58.47 -46.56
CA HIS A 36 -23.11 -59.12 -45.69
C HIS A 36 -23.46 -60.59 -45.41
N VAL A 37 -24.75 -60.90 -45.21
CA VAL A 37 -25.23 -62.27 -44.99
C VAL A 37 -25.08 -63.10 -46.27
N LYS A 38 -25.43 -62.55 -47.43
CA LYS A 38 -25.24 -63.21 -48.73
C LYS A 38 -23.78 -63.58 -48.94
N GLN A 39 -22.86 -62.66 -48.70
CA GLN A 39 -21.42 -62.89 -48.87
C GLN A 39 -20.91 -63.97 -47.89
N ALA A 40 -21.35 -63.93 -46.62
CA ALA A 40 -20.96 -64.93 -45.63
C ALA A 40 -21.45 -66.35 -45.99
N LEU A 41 -22.69 -66.49 -46.47
CA LEU A 41 -23.30 -67.77 -46.82
C LEU A 41 -22.95 -68.27 -48.22
N TYR A 42 -22.35 -67.44 -49.08
CA TYR A 42 -21.93 -67.86 -50.41
C TYR A 42 -20.82 -68.90 -50.34
N HIS A 43 -19.86 -68.76 -49.43
CA HIS A 43 -18.72 -69.65 -49.35
C HIS A 43 -19.06 -70.98 -48.70
N GLU A 44 -19.80 -70.97 -47.60
CA GLU A 44 -20.15 -72.18 -46.86
C GLU A 44 -21.46 -72.07 -46.06
N PRO A 45 -22.11 -73.21 -45.77
CA PRO A 45 -23.24 -73.27 -44.84
C PRO A 45 -22.81 -73.00 -43.39
N LEU A 46 -23.49 -72.07 -42.71
CA LEU A 46 -23.15 -71.62 -41.35
C LEU A 46 -24.30 -71.85 -40.36
N THR A 47 -23.98 -72.09 -39.09
CA THR A 47 -24.99 -71.97 -38.03
C THR A 47 -25.36 -70.51 -37.82
N TYR A 48 -26.45 -70.25 -37.09
CA TYR A 48 -26.86 -68.89 -36.79
C TYR A 48 -25.79 -68.14 -35.97
N GLU A 49 -25.18 -68.81 -34.99
CA GLU A 49 -24.15 -68.23 -34.12
C GLU A 49 -22.86 -67.91 -34.90
N GLU A 50 -22.45 -68.81 -35.79
CA GLU A 50 -21.30 -68.61 -36.68
C GLU A 50 -21.54 -67.43 -37.63
N LEU A 51 -22.72 -67.38 -38.24
CA LEU A 51 -23.12 -66.29 -39.13
C LEU A 51 -23.21 -64.95 -38.40
N TYR A 52 -23.85 -64.92 -37.22
CA TYR A 52 -23.95 -63.72 -36.40
C TYR A 52 -22.57 -63.19 -36.03
N ARG A 53 -21.64 -64.07 -35.60
CA ARG A 53 -20.26 -63.69 -35.30
C ARG A 53 -19.57 -63.06 -36.51
N ARG A 54 -19.65 -63.69 -37.68
CA ARG A 54 -19.01 -63.18 -38.92
C ARG A 54 -19.60 -61.85 -39.37
N VAL A 55 -20.92 -61.69 -39.32
CA VAL A 55 -21.57 -60.44 -39.71
C VAL A 55 -21.23 -59.34 -38.70
N ARG A 56 -21.17 -59.66 -37.40
CA ARG A 56 -20.79 -58.73 -36.34
C ARG A 56 -19.35 -58.24 -36.48
N GLU A 57 -18.41 -59.12 -36.85
CA GLU A 57 -17.02 -58.75 -37.14
C GLU A 57 -16.92 -57.74 -38.29
N LYS A 58 -17.80 -57.81 -39.29
CA LYS A 58 -17.83 -56.87 -40.42
C LYS A 58 -18.63 -55.59 -40.15
N LEU A 59 -19.50 -55.59 -39.13
CA LEU A 59 -20.38 -54.49 -38.76
C LEU A 59 -20.27 -54.15 -37.26
N PRO A 60 -19.07 -53.79 -36.77
CA PRO A 60 -18.82 -53.57 -35.34
C PRO A 60 -19.56 -52.36 -34.76
N LEU A 61 -19.91 -51.39 -35.61
CA LEU A 61 -20.58 -50.14 -35.22
C LEU A 61 -22.11 -50.30 -35.05
N VAL A 62 -22.68 -51.44 -35.43
CA VAL A 62 -24.12 -51.70 -35.29
C VAL A 62 -24.39 -52.26 -33.90
N ASP A 63 -25.39 -51.69 -33.21
CA ASP A 63 -25.87 -52.16 -31.92
C ASP A 63 -26.16 -53.68 -31.95
N PRO A 64 -25.66 -54.50 -30.99
CA PRO A 64 -25.79 -55.95 -31.03
C PRO A 64 -27.23 -56.44 -31.09
N ASP A 65 -28.13 -55.83 -30.31
CA ASP A 65 -29.53 -56.24 -30.23
C ASP A 65 -30.29 -55.86 -31.51
N LYS A 66 -29.93 -54.72 -32.10
CA LYS A 66 -30.41 -54.34 -33.43
C LYS A 66 -29.90 -55.31 -34.50
N LEU A 67 -28.61 -55.63 -34.48
CA LEU A 67 -27.99 -56.54 -35.45
C LEU A 67 -28.64 -57.91 -35.41
N GLU A 68 -28.90 -58.46 -34.21
CA GLU A 68 -29.53 -59.76 -34.06
C GLU A 68 -30.95 -59.78 -34.62
N ARG A 69 -31.76 -58.74 -34.32
CA ARG A 69 -33.12 -58.60 -34.86
C ARG A 69 -33.12 -58.47 -36.38
N ASP A 70 -32.24 -57.63 -36.92
CA ASP A 70 -32.13 -57.41 -38.36
C ASP A 70 -31.63 -58.67 -39.09
N LEU A 71 -30.70 -59.42 -38.50
CA LEU A 71 -30.21 -60.69 -39.04
C LEU A 71 -31.33 -61.74 -39.11
N LYS A 72 -32.09 -61.94 -38.02
CA LYS A 72 -33.26 -62.84 -38.01
C LYS A 72 -34.28 -62.45 -39.08
N ARG A 73 -34.55 -61.15 -39.22
CA ARG A 73 -35.45 -60.62 -40.24
C ARG A 73 -34.94 -60.88 -41.66
N CYS A 74 -33.64 -60.69 -41.91
CA CYS A 74 -33.03 -60.94 -43.22
C CYS A 74 -33.14 -62.41 -43.64
N LEU A 75 -32.85 -63.33 -42.71
CA LEU A 75 -32.91 -64.77 -42.96
C LEU A 75 -34.34 -65.28 -43.16
N GLY A 76 -35.32 -64.71 -42.46
CA GLY A 76 -36.72 -65.12 -42.57
C GLY A 76 -37.47 -64.54 -43.78
N ASN A 77 -37.08 -63.35 -44.25
CA ASN A 77 -37.84 -62.62 -45.27
C ASN A 77 -37.25 -62.72 -46.68
N ASN A 78 -35.99 -63.14 -46.84
CA ASN A 78 -35.37 -63.22 -48.16
C ASN A 78 -35.40 -64.65 -48.70
N VAL A 79 -36.06 -64.82 -49.85
CA VAL A 79 -36.19 -66.10 -50.57
C VAL A 79 -34.85 -66.72 -51.00
N SER A 80 -33.77 -65.92 -51.05
CA SER A 80 -32.44 -66.44 -51.37
C SER A 80 -31.83 -67.29 -50.26
N PHE A 81 -32.37 -67.26 -49.04
CA PHE A 81 -31.84 -68.05 -47.92
C PHE A 81 -32.75 -69.20 -47.57
N TYR A 82 -32.17 -70.35 -47.25
CA TYR A 82 -32.91 -71.51 -46.78
C TYR A 82 -32.14 -72.22 -45.66
N PHE A 83 -32.89 -72.84 -44.76
CA PHE A 83 -32.33 -73.56 -43.62
C PHE A 83 -32.34 -75.06 -43.90
N LYS A 84 -31.16 -75.70 -43.90
CA LYS A 84 -31.01 -77.13 -44.19
C LYS A 84 -29.90 -77.73 -43.32
N ASN A 85 -30.17 -78.87 -42.69
CA ASN A 85 -29.22 -79.59 -41.82
C ASN A 85 -28.68 -78.72 -40.68
N ASN A 86 -29.57 -77.99 -39.99
CA ASN A 86 -29.23 -77.07 -38.91
C ASN A 86 -28.26 -75.93 -39.30
N ARG A 87 -28.18 -75.61 -40.59
CA ARG A 87 -27.32 -74.55 -41.13
C ARG A 87 -28.07 -73.71 -42.15
N TRP A 88 -27.81 -72.42 -42.14
CA TRP A 88 -28.26 -71.48 -43.16
C TRP A 88 -27.41 -71.64 -44.42
N GLN A 89 -28.08 -71.60 -45.57
CA GLN A 89 -27.49 -71.67 -46.90
C GLN A 89 -28.13 -70.61 -47.78
N MET A 90 -27.42 -70.26 -48.85
CA MET A 90 -27.92 -69.34 -49.86
C MET A 90 -28.10 -70.07 -51.20
N ASP A 91 -29.22 -69.80 -51.86
CA ASP A 91 -29.45 -70.25 -53.23
C ASP A 91 -28.52 -69.51 -54.20
N LYS A 92 -27.71 -70.28 -54.91
CA LYS A 92 -26.73 -69.79 -55.89
C LYS A 92 -27.26 -69.83 -57.32
N THR A 93 -28.42 -70.44 -57.55
CA THR A 93 -29.01 -70.56 -58.88
C THR A 93 -29.62 -69.23 -59.33
N GLY A 94 -30.28 -68.52 -58.40
CA GLY A 94 -30.89 -67.22 -58.62
C GLY A 94 -32.09 -67.27 -59.56
N SER A 95 -32.65 -66.11 -59.89
CA SER A 95 -33.83 -66.01 -60.77
C SER A 95 -33.41 -66.05 -62.24
N PRO A 96 -34.02 -66.88 -63.11
CA PRO A 96 -33.73 -66.92 -64.54
C PRO A 96 -33.90 -65.57 -65.23
N GLY A 97 -34.82 -64.71 -64.74
CA GLY A 97 -35.01 -63.36 -65.27
C GLY A 97 -33.80 -62.44 -65.09
N ASN A 98 -32.94 -62.74 -64.12
CA ASN A 98 -31.74 -61.95 -63.81
C ASN A 98 -30.48 -62.48 -64.53
N ASP A 99 -30.57 -63.59 -65.26
CA ASP A 99 -29.41 -64.23 -65.89
C ASP A 99 -28.63 -63.32 -66.86
N PRO A 100 -29.27 -62.50 -67.71
CA PRO A 100 -28.53 -61.57 -68.58
C PRO A 100 -27.64 -60.61 -67.78
N PHE A 101 -28.16 -60.05 -66.68
CA PHE A 101 -27.42 -59.13 -65.82
C PHE A 101 -26.28 -59.81 -65.07
N TYR A 102 -26.47 -61.07 -64.65
CA TYR A 102 -25.41 -61.87 -64.05
C TYR A 102 -24.26 -62.08 -65.03
N GLN A 103 -24.56 -62.43 -66.30
CA GLN A 103 -23.55 -62.61 -67.35
C GLN A 103 -22.80 -61.31 -67.67
N TYR A 104 -23.50 -60.16 -67.67
CA TYR A 104 -22.86 -58.87 -67.87
C TYR A 104 -21.88 -58.53 -66.74
N LEU A 105 -22.30 -58.64 -65.47
CA LEU A 105 -21.39 -58.41 -64.35
C LEU A 105 -20.19 -59.36 -64.39
N MET A 106 -20.42 -60.63 -64.71
CA MET A 106 -19.35 -61.63 -64.85
C MET A 106 -18.35 -61.25 -65.94
N THR A 107 -18.81 -60.68 -67.04
CA THR A 107 -17.97 -60.24 -68.17
C THR A 107 -17.24 -58.94 -67.88
N LEU A 108 -17.91 -57.97 -67.25
CA LEU A 108 -17.33 -56.67 -66.91
C LEU A 108 -16.24 -56.76 -65.83
N GLY A 109 -16.45 -57.60 -64.81
CA GLY A 109 -15.51 -57.74 -63.70
C GLY A 109 -15.43 -56.52 -62.77
N TYR A 110 -16.36 -55.58 -62.86
CA TYR A 110 -16.47 -54.42 -61.96
C TYR A 110 -17.95 -54.07 -61.70
N PRO A 111 -18.28 -53.43 -60.56
CA PRO A 111 -19.66 -53.16 -60.18
C PRO A 111 -20.22 -51.98 -60.98
N VAL A 112 -21.50 -52.07 -61.36
CA VAL A 112 -22.21 -51.07 -62.17
C VAL A 112 -23.60 -50.80 -61.60
N THR A 113 -24.16 -49.64 -61.88
CA THR A 113 -25.53 -49.28 -61.46
C THR A 113 -26.57 -50.09 -62.23
N PHE A 114 -27.77 -50.24 -61.64
CA PHE A 114 -28.87 -50.92 -62.32
C PHE A 114 -29.24 -50.26 -63.65
N ARG A 115 -29.13 -48.92 -63.72
CA ARG A 115 -29.37 -48.15 -64.95
C ARG A 115 -28.38 -48.50 -66.07
N GLU A 116 -27.09 -48.64 -65.74
CA GLU A 116 -26.05 -49.05 -66.69
C GLU A 116 -26.28 -50.49 -67.16
N LEU A 117 -26.65 -51.41 -66.25
CA LEU A 117 -26.99 -52.79 -66.61
C LEU A 117 -28.19 -52.88 -67.55
N ARG A 118 -29.21 -52.04 -67.34
CA ARG A 118 -30.37 -51.98 -68.24
C ARG A 118 -29.99 -51.45 -69.62
N ALA A 119 -29.19 -50.38 -69.69
CA ALA A 119 -28.70 -49.84 -70.95
C ALA A 119 -27.90 -50.89 -71.74
N LEU A 120 -27.02 -51.64 -71.07
CA LEU A 120 -26.28 -52.74 -71.68
C LEU A 120 -27.19 -53.87 -72.19
N ALA A 121 -28.28 -54.18 -71.50
CA ALA A 121 -29.24 -55.19 -71.96
C ALA A 121 -29.99 -54.73 -73.22
N GLU A 122 -30.43 -53.46 -73.25
CA GLU A 122 -31.10 -52.84 -74.39
C GLU A 122 -30.18 -52.77 -75.63
N GLU A 123 -28.93 -52.36 -75.45
CA GLU A 123 -27.91 -52.30 -76.53
C GLU A 123 -27.62 -53.66 -77.15
N ASN A 124 -27.71 -54.74 -76.35
CA ASN A 124 -27.48 -56.11 -76.80
C ASN A 124 -28.75 -56.82 -77.33
N GLY A 125 -29.85 -56.09 -77.54
CA GLY A 125 -31.06 -56.60 -78.18
C GLY A 125 -31.97 -57.42 -77.28
N TYR A 126 -31.75 -57.40 -75.97
CA TYR A 126 -32.78 -57.82 -75.02
C TYR A 126 -33.76 -56.66 -74.90
N GLY A 127 -35.01 -56.83 -75.36
CA GLY A 127 -36.07 -55.81 -75.26
C GLY A 127 -36.38 -55.43 -73.80
N GLU A 128 -37.51 -54.76 -73.52
CA GLU A 128 -37.89 -54.40 -72.15
C GLU A 128 -37.94 -55.63 -71.22
N ILE A 129 -36.85 -55.86 -70.48
CA ILE A 129 -36.79 -56.91 -69.47
C ILE A 129 -37.67 -56.45 -68.29
N PRO A 130 -38.71 -57.21 -67.90
CA PRO A 130 -39.63 -56.83 -66.84
C PRO A 130 -39.04 -57.06 -65.43
N VAL A 131 -37.75 -56.78 -65.26
CA VAL A 131 -37.01 -56.92 -64.00
C VAL A 131 -36.85 -55.55 -63.36
N ARG A 132 -37.13 -55.48 -62.06
CA ARG A 132 -36.96 -54.31 -61.22
C ARG A 132 -35.67 -54.44 -60.41
N GLU A 133 -35.08 -53.32 -59.99
CA GLU A 133 -33.88 -53.34 -59.14
C GLU A 133 -34.08 -54.13 -57.84
N GLN A 134 -35.31 -54.16 -57.31
CA GLN A 134 -35.67 -54.93 -56.12
C GLN A 134 -35.46 -56.44 -56.31
N ASP A 135 -35.59 -56.95 -57.53
CA ASP A 135 -35.45 -58.38 -57.82
C ASP A 135 -34.00 -58.86 -57.61
N PHE A 136 -33.01 -57.97 -57.69
CA PHE A 136 -31.61 -58.28 -57.38
C PHE A 136 -31.38 -58.43 -55.87
N ALA A 137 -32.13 -57.69 -55.04
CA ALA A 137 -32.04 -57.83 -53.60
C ALA A 137 -32.48 -59.22 -53.13
N TYR A 138 -33.44 -59.84 -53.83
CA TYR A 138 -33.95 -61.18 -53.53
C TYR A 138 -33.21 -62.31 -54.26
N ASP A 139 -32.28 -61.99 -55.17
CA ASP A 139 -31.45 -62.97 -55.85
C ASP A 139 -30.11 -63.13 -55.12
N GLY A 140 -29.79 -64.36 -54.70
CA GLY A 140 -28.58 -64.66 -53.92
C GLY A 140 -27.27 -64.40 -54.67
N ARG A 141 -27.30 -64.21 -55.99
CA ARG A 141 -26.10 -63.99 -56.82
C ARG A 141 -25.61 -62.54 -56.83
N PHE A 142 -26.43 -61.59 -56.39
CA PHE A 142 -26.14 -60.17 -56.45
C PHE A 142 -25.99 -59.57 -55.05
N ILE A 143 -25.05 -58.63 -54.94
CA ILE A 143 -24.83 -57.78 -53.77
C ILE A 143 -24.88 -56.31 -54.16
N ARG A 144 -25.41 -55.46 -53.29
CA ARG A 144 -25.47 -54.01 -53.49
C ARG A 144 -24.37 -53.30 -52.71
N LEU A 145 -23.72 -52.34 -53.35
CA LEU A 145 -22.78 -51.42 -52.73
C LEU A 145 -23.50 -50.13 -52.29
N LYS A 146 -22.97 -49.43 -51.26
CA LYS A 146 -23.54 -48.17 -50.74
C LYS A 146 -23.66 -47.06 -51.79
N ASN A 147 -22.82 -47.08 -52.82
CA ASN A 147 -22.89 -46.14 -53.94
C ASN A 147 -24.00 -46.48 -54.97
N GLY A 148 -24.85 -47.48 -54.69
CA GLY A 148 -25.94 -47.90 -55.55
C GLY A 148 -25.54 -48.84 -56.69
N LYS A 149 -24.25 -49.20 -56.80
CA LYS A 149 -23.76 -50.18 -57.78
C LYS A 149 -24.02 -51.61 -57.31
N TRP A 150 -24.14 -52.51 -58.26
CA TRP A 150 -24.38 -53.93 -58.07
C TRP A 150 -23.15 -54.74 -58.48
N GLY A 151 -22.85 -55.76 -57.69
CA GLY A 151 -21.79 -56.73 -57.96
C GLY A 151 -22.28 -58.15 -57.71
N LEU A 152 -21.40 -59.12 -57.92
CA LEU A 152 -21.72 -60.53 -57.70
C LEU A 152 -21.31 -60.95 -56.29
N THR A 153 -22.10 -61.82 -55.67
CA THR A 153 -21.90 -62.21 -54.25
C THR A 153 -20.55 -62.87 -53.98
N TYR A 154 -19.95 -63.49 -55.00
CA TYR A 154 -18.63 -64.11 -54.88
C TYR A 154 -17.46 -63.14 -55.05
N TRP A 155 -17.74 -61.87 -55.34
CA TRP A 155 -16.71 -60.84 -55.39
C TRP A 155 -16.28 -60.47 -53.98
N GLN A 156 -14.97 -60.26 -53.82
CA GLN A 156 -14.41 -59.79 -52.57
C GLN A 156 -14.51 -58.27 -52.55
N VAL A 157 -15.39 -57.75 -51.71
CA VAL A 157 -15.56 -56.31 -51.51
C VAL A 157 -14.61 -55.85 -50.42
N SER A 158 -13.65 -54.99 -50.77
CA SER A 158 -12.80 -54.31 -49.80
C SER A 158 -13.20 -52.85 -49.68
N LEU A 159 -13.10 -52.31 -48.46
CA LEU A 159 -13.29 -50.90 -48.22
C LEU A 159 -12.21 -50.10 -48.96
N GLU A 160 -12.65 -49.18 -49.81
CA GLU A 160 -11.79 -48.12 -50.33
C GLU A 160 -11.59 -47.06 -49.26
N VAL A 161 -10.33 -46.86 -48.85
CA VAL A 161 -9.94 -45.80 -47.93
C VAL A 161 -10.01 -44.47 -48.68
N SER A 162 -10.92 -43.60 -48.25
CA SER A 162 -11.09 -42.27 -48.81
C SER A 162 -10.05 -41.27 -48.28
N LEU A 163 -9.97 -40.07 -48.86
CA LEU A 163 -9.12 -39.00 -48.33
C LEU A 163 -9.52 -38.57 -46.90
N GLN A 164 -10.81 -38.59 -46.58
CA GLN A 164 -11.30 -38.27 -45.23
C GLN A 164 -10.89 -39.34 -44.22
N ASP A 165 -10.87 -40.60 -44.65
CA ASP A 165 -10.39 -41.72 -43.86
C ASP A 165 -8.88 -41.59 -43.59
N LEU A 166 -8.08 -41.25 -44.60
CA LEU A 166 -6.65 -40.95 -44.39
C LEU A 166 -6.44 -39.78 -43.43
N GLN A 167 -7.29 -38.75 -43.44
CA GLN A 167 -7.23 -37.68 -42.44
C GLN A 167 -7.55 -38.16 -41.02
N GLN A 168 -8.39 -39.18 -40.85
CA GLN A 168 -8.59 -39.82 -39.55
C GLN A 168 -7.36 -40.61 -39.12
N VAL A 169 -6.71 -41.34 -40.03
CA VAL A 169 -5.42 -42.01 -39.77
C VAL A 169 -4.35 -40.99 -39.36
N VAL A 170 -4.28 -39.83 -40.04
CA VAL A 170 -3.37 -38.74 -39.63
C VAL A 170 -3.67 -38.28 -38.20
N ARG A 171 -4.93 -38.03 -37.86
CA ARG A 171 -5.31 -37.63 -36.50
C ARG A 171 -4.97 -38.68 -35.45
N LEU A 172 -5.06 -39.96 -35.81
CA LEU A 172 -4.68 -41.07 -34.94
C LEU A 172 -3.17 -41.06 -34.70
N LEU A 173 -2.37 -41.10 -35.76
CA LEU A 173 -0.90 -41.09 -35.68
C LEU A 173 -0.34 -39.79 -35.09
N GLN A 174 -1.07 -38.68 -35.19
CA GLN A 174 -0.71 -37.42 -34.51
C GLN A 174 -0.74 -37.57 -32.98
N ARG A 175 -1.64 -38.39 -32.43
CA ARG A 175 -1.75 -38.63 -30.99
C ARG A 175 -0.80 -39.71 -30.48
N CYS A 176 -0.31 -40.57 -31.37
CA CYS A 176 0.62 -41.63 -31.02
C CYS A 176 2.07 -41.14 -31.07
N GLU A 177 2.87 -41.55 -30.08
CA GLU A 177 4.31 -41.29 -30.04
C GLU A 177 5.09 -42.32 -30.85
N TYR A 178 4.54 -43.53 -31.00
CA TYR A 178 5.14 -44.68 -31.67
C TYR A 178 4.40 -45.04 -32.98
N PRO A 179 5.07 -45.74 -33.92
CA PRO A 179 4.43 -46.25 -35.13
C PRO A 179 3.35 -47.28 -34.81
N LEU A 180 2.25 -47.25 -35.57
CA LEU A 180 1.15 -48.19 -35.41
C LEU A 180 1.17 -49.24 -36.52
N ASP A 181 0.81 -50.46 -36.17
CA ASP A 181 0.61 -51.51 -37.13
C ASP A 181 -0.68 -51.29 -37.94
N SER A 182 -0.66 -51.73 -39.19
CA SER A 182 -1.75 -51.57 -40.13
C SER A 182 -3.05 -52.16 -39.58
N GLU A 183 -2.97 -53.27 -38.86
CA GLU A 183 -4.12 -53.99 -38.28
C GLU A 183 -4.80 -53.18 -37.18
N ARG A 184 -4.01 -52.55 -36.32
CA ARG A 184 -4.49 -51.61 -35.32
C ARG A 184 -5.08 -50.35 -35.94
N ILE A 185 -4.44 -49.77 -36.97
CA ILE A 185 -4.99 -48.62 -37.68
C ILE A 185 -6.35 -48.96 -38.30
N ALA A 186 -6.45 -50.09 -38.99
CA ALA A 186 -7.70 -50.51 -39.63
C ALA A 186 -8.81 -50.73 -38.59
N ARG A 187 -8.48 -51.36 -37.46
CA ARG A 187 -9.42 -51.62 -36.38
C ARG A 187 -9.88 -50.34 -35.68
N GLU A 188 -8.97 -49.41 -35.39
CA GLU A 188 -9.30 -48.18 -34.66
C GLU A 188 -10.02 -47.16 -35.54
N VAL A 189 -9.64 -47.03 -36.81
CA VAL A 189 -10.23 -46.03 -37.72
C VAL A 189 -11.49 -46.57 -38.42
N PHE A 190 -11.49 -47.83 -38.83
CA PHE A 190 -12.58 -48.41 -39.63
C PHE A 190 -13.40 -49.47 -38.89
N GLY A 191 -12.93 -49.97 -37.75
CA GLY A 191 -13.56 -51.07 -37.02
C GLY A 191 -13.33 -52.46 -37.64
N ILE A 192 -12.61 -52.54 -38.77
CA ILE A 192 -12.45 -53.78 -39.55
C ILE A 192 -10.97 -54.16 -39.66
N GLY A 193 -10.69 -55.40 -40.06
CA GLY A 193 -9.32 -55.87 -40.25
C GLY A 193 -8.69 -55.33 -41.54
N VAL A 194 -7.35 -55.33 -41.63
CA VAL A 194 -6.62 -54.78 -42.79
C VAL A 194 -7.01 -55.48 -44.09
N THR A 195 -7.21 -56.79 -44.05
CA THR A 195 -7.55 -57.62 -45.22
C THR A 195 -8.87 -57.22 -45.90
N ASP A 196 -9.73 -56.51 -45.18
CA ASP A 196 -11.01 -55.99 -45.68
C ASP A 196 -10.91 -54.56 -46.21
N THR A 197 -9.70 -53.99 -46.28
CA THR A 197 -9.44 -52.62 -46.73
C THR A 197 -8.32 -52.59 -47.76
N ASN A 198 -8.22 -51.50 -48.53
CA ASN A 198 -7.03 -51.20 -49.31
C ASN A 198 -6.06 -50.25 -48.56
N LEU A 199 -6.07 -50.27 -47.22
CA LEU A 199 -5.34 -49.32 -46.38
C LEU A 199 -3.85 -49.27 -46.71
N GLU A 200 -3.15 -50.40 -46.74
CA GLU A 200 -1.70 -50.43 -47.03
C GLU A 200 -1.37 -49.76 -48.37
N GLN A 201 -2.15 -50.06 -49.42
CA GLN A 201 -1.97 -49.43 -50.73
C GLN A 201 -2.27 -47.93 -50.70
N ALA A 202 -3.25 -47.51 -49.92
CA ALA A 202 -3.60 -46.09 -49.76
C ALA A 202 -2.50 -45.33 -48.99
N LEU A 203 -1.93 -45.94 -47.94
CA LEU A 203 -0.83 -45.37 -47.17
C LEU A 203 0.45 -45.28 -48.00
N HIS A 204 0.80 -46.30 -48.78
CA HIS A 204 1.96 -46.24 -49.69
C HIS A 204 1.84 -45.15 -50.76
N LYS A 205 0.63 -44.87 -51.25
CA LYS A 205 0.40 -43.85 -52.28
C LYS A 205 0.45 -42.43 -51.71
N ASP A 206 0.20 -42.25 -50.42
CA ASP A 206 0.12 -40.94 -49.79
C ASP A 206 1.44 -40.59 -49.10
N GLN A 207 2.11 -39.55 -49.60
CA GLN A 207 3.44 -39.12 -49.17
C GLN A 207 3.53 -38.66 -47.70
N ARG A 208 2.39 -38.45 -47.03
CA ARG A 208 2.35 -38.05 -45.61
C ARG A 208 2.69 -39.19 -44.66
N PHE A 209 2.57 -40.44 -45.11
CA PHE A 209 2.85 -41.61 -44.31
C PHE A 209 4.21 -42.20 -44.68
N LEU A 210 4.88 -42.73 -43.67
CA LEU A 210 6.15 -43.43 -43.80
C LEU A 210 5.98 -44.82 -43.21
N GLU A 211 6.32 -45.83 -43.98
CA GLU A 211 6.46 -47.20 -43.46
C GLU A 211 7.86 -47.33 -42.86
N VAL A 212 7.92 -47.56 -41.54
CA VAL A 212 9.19 -47.60 -40.78
C VAL A 212 9.66 -49.03 -40.53
N ALA A 213 8.78 -49.99 -40.75
CA ALA A 213 9.00 -51.43 -40.76
C ALA A 213 7.78 -52.08 -41.42
N PRO A 214 7.87 -53.35 -41.89
CA PRO A 214 6.77 -53.99 -42.61
C PRO A 214 5.44 -53.91 -41.84
N GLY A 215 4.47 -53.18 -42.40
CA GLY A 215 3.14 -52.96 -41.84
C GLY A 215 3.07 -51.94 -40.69
N LEU A 216 4.18 -51.31 -40.28
CA LEU A 216 4.26 -50.27 -39.24
C LEU A 216 4.36 -48.88 -39.86
N TRP A 217 3.40 -48.02 -39.53
CA TRP A 217 3.22 -46.71 -40.14
C TRP A 217 3.38 -45.57 -39.15
N TYR A 218 3.97 -44.48 -39.65
CA TYR A 218 4.10 -43.24 -38.91
C TYR A 218 3.92 -42.02 -39.82
N LEU A 219 3.86 -40.83 -39.22
CA LEU A 219 3.74 -39.59 -39.96
C LEU A 219 5.11 -39.07 -40.37
N LYS A 220 5.29 -38.88 -41.68
CA LYS A 220 6.51 -38.33 -42.24
C LYS A 220 6.82 -36.95 -41.65
N SER A 221 5.82 -36.09 -41.49
CA SER A 221 5.98 -34.76 -40.91
C SER A 221 6.56 -34.75 -39.49
N LYS A 222 6.29 -35.79 -38.68
CA LYS A 222 6.86 -35.90 -37.34
C LYS A 222 8.33 -36.31 -37.38
N ILE A 223 8.68 -37.22 -38.30
CA ILE A 223 10.07 -37.61 -38.52
C ILE A 223 10.87 -36.47 -39.12
N ASP A 224 10.33 -35.76 -40.10
CA ASP A 224 10.97 -34.59 -40.69
C ASP A 224 11.20 -33.50 -39.63
N ALA A 225 10.24 -33.28 -38.73
CA ALA A 225 10.41 -32.35 -37.61
C ALA A 225 11.50 -32.82 -36.61
N LEU A 226 11.56 -34.12 -36.32
CA LEU A 226 12.61 -34.71 -35.51
C LEU A 226 13.99 -34.54 -36.17
N ILE A 227 14.11 -34.85 -37.45
CA ILE A 227 15.34 -34.66 -38.22
C ILE A 227 15.74 -33.19 -38.24
N ALA A 228 14.80 -32.27 -38.45
CA ALA A 228 15.05 -30.84 -38.45
C ALA A 228 15.56 -30.35 -37.08
N ASP A 229 15.02 -30.85 -35.96
CA ASP A 229 15.54 -30.50 -34.63
C ASP A 229 16.96 -31.05 -34.40
N ILE A 230 17.24 -32.27 -34.84
CA ILE A 230 18.56 -32.90 -34.68
C ILE A 230 19.62 -32.23 -35.55
N THR A 231 19.24 -31.84 -36.77
CA THR A 231 20.13 -31.20 -37.76
C THR A 231 20.15 -29.68 -37.64
N ALA A 232 19.40 -29.11 -36.70
CA ALA A 232 19.44 -27.68 -36.42
C ALA A 232 20.88 -27.25 -36.11
N PRO A 233 21.32 -26.09 -36.62
CA PRO A 233 22.68 -25.61 -36.39
C PRO A 233 22.93 -25.43 -34.90
N ASP A 234 24.08 -25.92 -34.44
CA ASP A 234 24.52 -25.72 -33.05
C ASP A 234 25.04 -24.29 -32.88
N GLU A 235 24.25 -23.48 -32.20
CA GLU A 235 24.59 -22.10 -31.88
C GLU A 235 25.85 -21.99 -31.01
N PHE A 236 26.17 -23.01 -30.22
CA PHE A 236 27.36 -23.08 -29.37
C PHE A 236 28.50 -23.89 -30.00
N SER A 237 28.43 -24.20 -31.30
CA SER A 237 29.42 -25.04 -32.01
C SER A 237 30.86 -24.57 -31.83
N PHE A 238 31.10 -23.26 -31.84
CA PHE A 238 32.44 -22.68 -31.67
C PHE A 238 33.06 -22.96 -30.30
N ILE A 239 32.26 -23.13 -29.25
CA ILE A 239 32.72 -23.50 -27.89
C ILE A 239 32.77 -25.00 -27.72
N ARG A 240 31.82 -25.72 -28.32
CA ARG A 240 31.82 -27.19 -28.31
C ARG A 240 33.03 -27.77 -29.03
N GLN A 241 33.79 -26.98 -29.79
CA GLN A 241 35.01 -27.47 -30.44
C GLN A 241 36.01 -28.08 -29.45
N ALA A 242 36.17 -27.51 -28.25
CA ALA A 242 37.04 -28.06 -27.21
C ALA A 242 36.52 -29.42 -26.70
N GLU A 243 35.21 -29.51 -26.44
CA GLU A 243 34.55 -30.77 -26.05
C GLU A 243 34.66 -31.83 -27.17
N ILE A 244 34.47 -31.44 -28.44
CA ILE A 244 34.58 -32.32 -29.60
C ILE A 244 36.00 -32.86 -29.74
N SER A 245 37.03 -32.03 -29.51
CA SER A 245 38.41 -32.49 -29.52
C SER A 245 38.70 -33.47 -28.40
N ALA A 246 38.27 -33.18 -27.16
CA ALA A 246 38.38 -34.11 -26.04
C ALA A 246 37.62 -35.43 -26.29
N LEU A 247 36.43 -35.36 -26.90
CA LEU A 247 35.65 -36.53 -27.31
C LEU A 247 36.39 -37.36 -28.35
N GLN A 248 36.98 -36.74 -29.37
CA GLN A 248 37.72 -37.46 -30.42
C GLN A 248 38.94 -38.19 -29.85
N GLU A 249 39.67 -37.56 -28.93
CA GLU A 249 40.81 -38.18 -28.26
C GLU A 249 40.37 -39.35 -27.37
N ALA A 250 39.32 -39.17 -26.58
CA ALA A 250 38.78 -40.22 -25.73
C ALA A 250 38.16 -41.37 -26.53
N GLU A 251 37.47 -41.08 -27.63
CA GLU A 251 36.93 -42.08 -28.56
C GLU A 251 38.05 -42.94 -29.14
N LEU A 252 39.18 -42.34 -29.57
CA LEU A 252 40.34 -43.09 -30.08
C LEU A 252 40.88 -44.10 -29.06
N MET A 253 40.91 -43.74 -27.77
CA MET A 253 41.30 -44.65 -26.70
C MET A 253 40.34 -45.83 -26.56
N LEU A 254 39.03 -45.59 -26.62
CA LEU A 254 38.03 -46.66 -26.65
C LEU A 254 38.19 -47.59 -27.86
N ILE A 255 38.62 -47.08 -29.01
CA ILE A 255 38.90 -47.93 -30.18
C ILE A 255 39.99 -48.95 -29.87
N ILE A 256 41.03 -48.54 -29.15
CA ILE A 256 42.20 -49.37 -28.84
C ILE A 256 41.87 -50.45 -27.80
N GLU A 257 40.97 -50.14 -26.85
CA GLU A 257 40.64 -51.02 -25.71
C GLU A 257 39.52 -52.03 -26.01
N GLU A 258 38.77 -51.85 -27.10
CA GLU A 258 37.64 -52.71 -27.44
C GLU A 258 38.06 -54.09 -27.96
N ALA A 259 37.75 -55.13 -27.17
CA ALA A 259 37.99 -56.54 -27.54
C ALA A 259 36.76 -57.24 -28.17
N ASP A 260 35.54 -56.71 -27.98
CA ASP A 260 34.28 -57.35 -28.41
C ASP A 260 33.64 -56.56 -29.56
N ALA A 261 33.27 -57.23 -30.65
CA ALA A 261 32.61 -56.61 -31.80
C ALA A 261 31.11 -56.39 -31.61
N SER A 262 30.50 -57.08 -30.63
CA SER A 262 29.05 -57.06 -30.37
C SER A 262 28.61 -55.97 -29.38
N LYS A 263 29.58 -55.36 -28.70
CA LYS A 263 29.40 -54.32 -27.69
C LYS A 263 30.33 -53.16 -27.99
N ARG A 264 29.79 -51.96 -27.97
CA ARG A 264 30.56 -50.74 -28.24
C ARG A 264 30.33 -49.76 -27.11
N GLU A 265 31.40 -49.15 -26.62
CA GLU A 265 31.30 -48.06 -25.67
C GLU A 265 31.15 -46.74 -26.41
N TYR A 266 30.36 -45.84 -25.85
CA TYR A 266 30.09 -44.52 -26.37
C TYR A 266 30.20 -43.49 -25.26
N ILE A 267 30.85 -42.36 -25.53
CA ILE A 267 30.94 -41.25 -24.59
C ILE A 267 29.90 -40.22 -24.99
N VAL A 268 28.97 -39.93 -24.07
CA VAL A 268 27.85 -39.02 -24.35
C VAL A 268 28.34 -37.58 -24.29
N SER A 269 28.13 -36.81 -25.37
CA SER A 269 28.45 -35.38 -25.40
C SER A 269 27.35 -34.53 -24.76
N SER A 270 27.66 -33.26 -24.47
CA SER A 270 26.69 -32.26 -24.03
C SER A 270 25.60 -32.02 -25.09
N TRP A 271 25.94 -32.14 -26.38
CA TRP A 271 24.98 -32.04 -27.48
C TRP A 271 24.02 -33.23 -27.53
N ASP A 272 24.56 -34.43 -27.33
CA ASP A 272 23.78 -35.67 -27.30
C ASP A 272 22.71 -35.61 -26.21
N LEU A 273 23.09 -35.18 -25.00
CA LEU A 273 22.15 -34.98 -23.89
C LEU A 273 21.10 -33.93 -24.21
N GLU A 274 21.51 -32.80 -24.78
CA GLU A 274 20.60 -31.71 -25.12
C GLU A 274 19.57 -32.16 -26.16
N LYS A 275 19.99 -32.81 -27.25
CA LYS A 275 19.10 -33.25 -28.33
C LYS A 275 18.43 -34.60 -28.05
N GLY A 276 18.84 -35.32 -27.01
CA GLY A 276 18.32 -36.65 -26.73
C GLY A 276 18.71 -37.65 -27.81
N VAL A 277 19.92 -37.52 -28.34
CA VAL A 277 20.44 -38.36 -29.44
C VAL A 277 21.73 -39.05 -29.05
N LEU A 278 22.05 -40.14 -29.74
CA LEU A 278 23.35 -40.80 -29.69
C LEU A 278 23.89 -40.83 -31.12
N ARG A 279 24.96 -40.07 -31.39
CA ARG A 279 25.58 -40.01 -32.73
C ARG A 279 26.36 -41.29 -32.98
N LEU A 280 26.02 -41.97 -34.06
CA LEU A 280 26.61 -43.23 -34.44
C LEU A 280 27.92 -42.96 -35.18
N SER A 281 29.02 -43.21 -34.47
CA SER A 281 30.33 -43.37 -35.11
C SER A 281 30.26 -44.48 -36.16
N LYS A 282 31.23 -44.51 -37.08
CA LYS A 282 31.27 -45.53 -38.15
C LYS A 282 31.19 -46.96 -37.58
N ARG A 283 31.78 -47.17 -36.40
CA ARG A 283 31.81 -48.45 -35.64
C ARG A 283 30.46 -48.81 -35.03
N LEU A 284 29.76 -47.84 -34.47
CA LEU A 284 28.42 -48.04 -33.91
C LEU A 284 27.38 -48.28 -35.01
N ALA A 285 27.52 -47.61 -36.16
CA ALA A 285 26.69 -47.87 -37.34
C ALA A 285 26.83 -49.33 -37.84
N GLU A 286 28.01 -49.93 -37.64
CA GLU A 286 28.33 -51.38 -37.61
C GLU A 286 27.14 -52.24 -37.13
N LEU A 287 26.70 -51.94 -35.91
CA LEU A 287 25.67 -52.70 -35.20
C LEU A 287 24.29 -52.63 -35.87
N PHE A 288 24.04 -51.63 -36.72
CA PHE A 288 22.73 -51.36 -37.30
C PHE A 288 22.68 -51.58 -38.81
N GLU A 289 23.75 -52.09 -39.42
CA GLU A 289 23.87 -52.25 -40.88
C GLU A 289 22.68 -52.96 -41.57
N PRO A 290 22.05 -54.01 -40.99
CA PRO A 290 20.90 -54.69 -41.60
C PRO A 290 19.61 -53.87 -41.65
N ILE A 291 19.58 -52.71 -41.00
CA ILE A 291 18.39 -51.86 -40.93
C ILE A 291 18.39 -50.89 -42.11
N ASP A 292 17.20 -50.65 -42.65
CA ASP A 292 16.93 -49.69 -43.72
C ASP A 292 17.18 -48.24 -43.27
N GLN A 293 16.75 -47.24 -44.06
CA GLN A 293 17.06 -45.83 -43.82
C GLN A 293 16.56 -45.30 -42.47
N ILE A 294 15.36 -45.71 -42.04
CA ILE A 294 14.72 -45.26 -40.80
C ILE A 294 14.08 -46.47 -40.13
N ALA A 295 14.27 -46.62 -38.82
CA ALA A 295 13.60 -47.67 -38.05
C ALA A 295 13.21 -47.20 -36.65
N TYR A 296 12.17 -47.82 -36.12
CA TYR A 296 11.74 -47.65 -34.73
C TYR A 296 12.22 -48.84 -33.91
N LEU A 297 13.10 -48.57 -32.95
CA LEU A 297 13.71 -49.52 -32.04
C LEU A 297 13.18 -49.31 -30.62
N LYS A 298 13.40 -50.29 -29.76
CA LYS A 298 13.00 -50.25 -28.35
C LYS A 298 14.19 -50.45 -27.43
N VAL A 299 14.24 -49.68 -26.35
CA VAL A 299 15.19 -49.86 -25.24
C VAL A 299 14.41 -50.36 -24.02
N LYS A 300 14.87 -51.43 -23.39
CA LYS A 300 14.33 -51.86 -22.08
C LYS A 300 14.87 -50.91 -21.00
N THR A 301 13.99 -50.25 -20.25
CA THR A 301 14.33 -49.35 -19.14
C THR A 301 13.81 -49.90 -17.82
N GLY A 302 14.20 -49.31 -16.68
CA GLY A 302 13.70 -49.73 -15.36
C GLY A 302 12.19 -49.55 -15.21
N ASN A 303 11.62 -48.61 -15.97
CA ASN A 303 10.22 -48.21 -15.92
C ASN A 303 9.37 -48.73 -17.10
N GLY A 304 9.93 -49.57 -17.99
CA GLY A 304 9.20 -50.17 -19.11
C GLY A 304 10.03 -50.23 -20.40
N GLU A 305 9.43 -49.83 -21.51
CA GLU A 305 10.08 -49.76 -22.81
C GLU A 305 10.10 -48.32 -23.32
N LEU A 306 11.26 -47.86 -23.79
CA LEU A 306 11.42 -46.57 -24.45
C LEU A 306 11.57 -46.75 -25.96
N GLY A 307 10.83 -45.95 -26.73
CA GLY A 307 10.94 -45.87 -28.18
C GLY A 307 12.13 -45.05 -28.64
N VAL A 308 12.90 -45.56 -29.59
CA VAL A 308 14.07 -44.88 -30.14
C VAL A 308 14.05 -44.94 -31.65
N TRP A 309 14.32 -43.81 -32.30
CA TRP A 309 14.39 -43.70 -33.75
C TRP A 309 15.83 -43.89 -34.23
N PHE A 310 16.07 -44.91 -35.05
CA PHE A 310 17.31 -45.05 -35.79
C PHE A 310 17.19 -44.30 -37.12
N LEU A 311 18.10 -43.34 -37.34
CA LEU A 311 18.15 -42.50 -38.52
C LEU A 311 19.50 -42.72 -39.22
N LYS A 312 19.51 -43.52 -40.28
CA LYS A 312 20.75 -43.98 -40.95
C LYS A 312 21.48 -42.84 -41.64
N GLU A 313 20.74 -41.93 -42.29
CA GLU A 313 21.30 -40.79 -43.01
C GLU A 313 21.98 -39.78 -42.07
N GLN A 314 21.32 -39.46 -40.95
CA GLN A 314 21.84 -38.56 -39.92
C GLN A 314 22.83 -39.27 -38.98
N ARG A 315 22.97 -40.59 -39.11
CA ARG A 315 23.81 -41.47 -38.27
C ARG A 315 23.55 -41.22 -36.79
N CYS A 316 22.31 -41.34 -36.34
CA CYS A 316 21.98 -41.17 -34.93
C CYS A 316 20.82 -42.06 -34.46
N LEU A 317 20.81 -42.35 -33.17
CA LEU A 317 19.64 -42.82 -32.43
C LEU A 317 18.99 -41.61 -31.75
N ALA A 318 17.70 -41.41 -31.89
CA ALA A 318 16.97 -40.26 -31.35
C ALA A 318 15.80 -40.67 -30.45
N GLY A 319 15.44 -39.81 -29.50
CA GLY A 319 14.40 -40.09 -28.50
C GLY A 319 14.96 -40.66 -27.19
N LEU A 320 16.26 -40.53 -26.95
CA LEU A 320 16.94 -41.06 -25.76
C LEU A 320 16.93 -40.10 -24.56
N ARG A 321 16.38 -38.89 -24.69
CA ARG A 321 16.33 -37.90 -23.59
C ARG A 321 15.73 -38.48 -22.30
N PRO A 322 14.57 -39.17 -22.31
CA PRO A 322 14.01 -39.74 -21.07
C PRO A 322 14.94 -40.76 -20.42
N TRP A 323 15.68 -41.53 -21.23
CA TRP A 323 16.66 -42.49 -20.73
C TRP A 323 17.88 -41.79 -20.13
N PHE A 324 18.38 -40.73 -20.75
CA PHE A 324 19.48 -39.93 -20.19
C PHE A 324 19.11 -39.32 -18.83
N GLU A 325 17.89 -38.83 -18.69
CA GLU A 325 17.37 -38.25 -17.44
C GLU A 325 17.15 -39.33 -16.36
N GLU A 326 16.55 -40.48 -16.70
CA GLU A 326 16.31 -41.60 -15.78
C GLU A 326 17.61 -42.11 -15.14
N TYR A 327 18.68 -42.21 -15.93
CA TYR A 327 19.98 -42.71 -15.48
C TYR A 327 20.95 -41.60 -15.04
N GLY A 328 20.50 -40.34 -14.99
CA GLY A 328 21.30 -39.22 -14.49
C GLY A 328 22.58 -38.96 -15.28
N LEU A 329 22.55 -39.14 -16.60
CA LEU A 329 23.75 -39.02 -17.43
C LEU A 329 24.22 -37.57 -17.58
N GLU A 330 25.53 -37.41 -17.56
CA GLU A 330 26.24 -36.13 -17.68
C GLU A 330 27.16 -36.16 -18.91
N PRO A 331 27.60 -35.00 -19.42
CA PRO A 331 28.59 -34.97 -20.50
C PRO A 331 29.82 -35.81 -20.10
N GLY A 332 30.35 -36.61 -21.02
CA GLY A 332 31.45 -37.53 -20.73
C GLY A 332 31.04 -38.87 -20.12
N SER A 333 29.76 -39.09 -19.75
CA SER A 333 29.31 -40.40 -19.27
C SER A 333 29.49 -41.48 -20.35
N LYS A 334 29.97 -42.65 -19.95
CA LYS A 334 30.13 -43.82 -20.84
C LYS A 334 28.87 -44.68 -20.85
N VAL A 335 28.46 -45.06 -22.06
CA VAL A 335 27.29 -45.90 -22.34
C VAL A 335 27.72 -47.07 -23.22
N GLU A 336 27.45 -48.28 -22.77
CA GLU A 336 27.59 -49.50 -23.56
C GLU A 336 26.35 -49.67 -24.45
N VAL A 337 26.56 -49.78 -25.75
CA VAL A 337 25.53 -50.00 -26.78
C VAL A 337 25.73 -51.38 -27.38
N SER A 338 24.68 -52.20 -27.33
CA SER A 338 24.67 -53.52 -27.96
C SER A 338 23.28 -53.85 -28.53
N ARG A 339 23.23 -54.81 -29.45
CA ARG A 339 21.94 -55.36 -29.91
C ARG A 339 21.41 -56.34 -28.86
N ASP A 340 20.10 -56.30 -28.64
CA ASP A 340 19.44 -57.35 -27.87
C ASP A 340 19.23 -58.60 -28.76
N ASP A 341 19.02 -59.75 -28.15
CA ASP A 341 18.67 -60.99 -28.87
C ASP A 341 17.27 -60.87 -29.51
N ASP A 342 16.41 -60.02 -28.94
CA ASP A 342 15.08 -59.72 -29.44
C ASP A 342 15.13 -58.76 -30.65
N PRO A 343 14.59 -59.14 -31.83
CA PRO A 343 14.55 -58.26 -33.00
C PRO A 343 13.83 -56.94 -32.70
N GLY A 344 14.46 -55.82 -33.06
CA GLY A 344 13.92 -54.47 -32.82
C GLY A 344 14.24 -53.90 -31.44
N TYR A 345 14.96 -54.63 -30.58
CA TYR A 345 15.43 -54.14 -29.30
C TYR A 345 16.93 -53.80 -29.32
N ILE A 346 17.28 -52.76 -28.59
CA ILE A 346 18.65 -52.36 -28.31
C ILE A 346 18.87 -52.35 -26.81
N LYS A 347 20.08 -52.73 -26.40
CA LYS A 347 20.49 -52.75 -25.01
C LYS A 347 21.45 -51.60 -24.76
N LEU A 348 21.01 -50.68 -23.91
CA LEU A 348 21.81 -49.57 -23.43
C LEU A 348 22.13 -49.81 -21.95
N LYS A 349 23.39 -49.65 -21.58
CA LYS A 349 23.83 -49.76 -20.19
C LYS A 349 24.77 -48.61 -19.85
N ALA A 350 24.39 -47.79 -18.89
CA ALA A 350 25.29 -46.81 -18.31
C ALA A 350 26.38 -47.54 -17.52
N SER A 351 27.67 -47.26 -17.78
CA SER A 351 28.76 -47.88 -17.03
C SER A 351 28.95 -47.24 -15.65
N GLY A 352 28.50 -45.98 -15.49
CA GLY A 352 28.76 -45.15 -14.31
C GLY A 352 30.13 -44.47 -14.32
N GLU A 353 30.95 -44.77 -15.33
CA GLU A 353 32.23 -44.09 -15.58
C GLU A 353 32.03 -42.84 -16.43
N ARG A 354 32.98 -41.90 -16.33
CA ARG A 354 32.98 -40.67 -17.12
C ARG A 354 34.38 -40.29 -17.56
N GLU A 355 34.49 -39.73 -18.76
CA GLU A 355 35.70 -39.09 -19.24
C GLU A 355 35.79 -37.67 -18.69
N ALA A 356 36.87 -37.40 -17.95
CA ALA A 356 36.99 -36.20 -17.12
C ALA A 356 37.04 -34.90 -17.94
N GLU A 357 37.78 -34.90 -19.06
CA GLU A 357 37.95 -33.73 -19.92
C GLU A 357 36.67 -33.40 -20.68
N VAL A 358 36.02 -34.42 -21.26
CA VAL A 358 34.70 -34.28 -21.91
C VAL A 358 33.66 -33.77 -20.91
N PHE A 359 33.67 -34.28 -19.68
CA PHE A 359 32.79 -33.81 -18.62
C PHE A 359 33.03 -32.33 -18.29
N ALA A 360 34.29 -31.92 -18.12
CA ALA A 360 34.62 -30.54 -17.78
C ALA A 360 34.16 -29.55 -18.87
N GLU A 361 34.50 -29.81 -20.13
CA GLU A 361 34.11 -28.94 -21.25
C GLU A 361 32.61 -29.00 -21.53
N GLY A 362 32.02 -30.20 -21.54
CA GLY A 362 30.59 -30.38 -21.76
C GLY A 362 29.74 -29.76 -20.65
N LEU A 363 30.22 -29.74 -19.41
CA LEU A 363 29.53 -29.07 -18.30
C LEU A 363 29.53 -27.55 -18.47
N ARG A 364 30.62 -26.95 -18.97
CA ARG A 364 30.66 -25.51 -19.29
C ARG A 364 29.60 -25.17 -20.34
N VAL A 365 29.55 -25.93 -21.43
CA VAL A 365 28.55 -25.75 -22.50
C VAL A 365 27.14 -25.90 -21.95
N LYS A 366 26.88 -26.94 -21.16
CA LYS A 366 25.56 -27.18 -20.53
C LYS A 366 25.14 -26.00 -19.65
N LYS A 367 26.08 -25.39 -18.90
CA LYS A 367 25.82 -24.19 -18.10
C LYS A 367 25.54 -22.96 -18.96
N LEU A 368 26.26 -22.76 -20.07
CA LEU A 368 25.98 -21.67 -21.03
C LEU A 368 24.60 -21.80 -21.69
N VAL A 369 24.22 -23.01 -22.12
CA VAL A 369 22.88 -23.29 -22.67
C VAL A 369 21.80 -23.02 -21.62
N LYS A 370 22.06 -23.41 -20.36
CA LYS A 370 21.15 -23.12 -19.23
C LYS A 370 21.03 -21.61 -19.00
N LEU A 371 22.16 -20.89 -18.97
CA LEU A 371 22.19 -19.45 -18.80
C LEU A 371 21.39 -18.72 -19.89
N LYS A 372 21.50 -19.15 -21.15
CA LYS A 372 20.67 -18.64 -22.25
C LYS A 372 19.17 -18.82 -22.00
N LYS A 373 18.76 -20.02 -21.55
CA LYS A 373 17.36 -20.31 -21.22
C LYS A 373 16.87 -19.47 -20.05
N GLU A 374 17.70 -19.24 -19.04
CA GLU A 374 17.38 -18.39 -17.90
C GLU A 374 17.30 -16.91 -18.29
N CYS A 375 18.17 -16.43 -19.17
CA CYS A 375 18.13 -15.07 -19.69
C CYS A 375 16.85 -14.78 -20.47
N ALA A 376 16.37 -15.75 -21.26
CA ALA A 376 15.11 -15.65 -21.99
C ALA A 376 13.87 -15.51 -21.06
N VAL A 377 13.99 -15.89 -19.79
CA VAL A 377 12.88 -15.85 -18.81
C VAL A 377 13.02 -14.69 -17.82
N ALA A 378 14.21 -14.50 -17.24
CA ALA A 378 14.43 -13.61 -16.11
C ALA A 378 15.03 -12.25 -16.48
N ALA A 379 15.58 -12.09 -17.69
CA ALA A 379 16.29 -10.88 -18.14
C ALA A 379 17.29 -10.32 -17.10
N PRO A 380 18.29 -11.14 -16.67
CA PRO A 380 19.33 -10.70 -15.73
C PRO A 380 20.13 -9.53 -16.30
N SER A 381 20.84 -8.81 -15.43
CA SER A 381 21.71 -7.71 -15.85
C SER A 381 22.88 -8.20 -16.71
N LEU A 382 23.39 -7.36 -17.60
CA LEU A 382 24.57 -7.68 -18.43
C LEU A 382 25.78 -8.06 -17.56
N GLU A 383 25.95 -7.40 -16.42
CA GLU A 383 26.99 -7.71 -15.43
C GLU A 383 26.90 -9.15 -14.91
N GLU A 384 25.69 -9.61 -14.54
CA GLU A 384 25.49 -10.96 -14.05
C GLU A 384 25.81 -12.01 -15.12
N VAL A 385 25.34 -11.80 -16.35
CA VAL A 385 25.59 -12.71 -17.48
C VAL A 385 27.07 -12.80 -17.80
N VAL A 386 27.75 -11.66 -17.94
CA VAL A 386 29.20 -11.61 -18.22
C VAL A 386 30.00 -12.27 -17.10
N THR A 387 29.59 -12.03 -15.85
CA THR A 387 30.26 -12.65 -14.70
C THR A 387 30.09 -14.16 -14.67
N GLU A 388 28.87 -14.66 -14.89
CA GLU A 388 28.62 -16.10 -14.96
C GLU A 388 29.42 -16.75 -16.09
N ILE A 389 29.47 -16.14 -17.26
CA ILE A 389 30.30 -16.61 -18.38
C ILE A 389 31.78 -16.67 -17.97
N LEU A 390 32.35 -15.59 -17.45
CA LEU A 390 33.77 -15.54 -17.07
C LEU A 390 34.11 -16.46 -15.89
N GLN A 391 33.15 -16.80 -15.02
CA GLN A 391 33.36 -17.81 -13.97
C GLN A 391 33.46 -19.24 -14.53
N LEU A 392 32.89 -19.52 -15.71
CA LEU A 392 33.06 -20.82 -16.38
C LEU A 392 34.46 -20.98 -16.99
N TYR A 393 35.13 -19.85 -17.27
CA TYR A 393 36.45 -19.78 -17.89
C TYR A 393 37.43 -19.03 -16.97
N PRO A 394 37.97 -19.69 -15.92
CA PRO A 394 38.85 -19.04 -14.95
C PRO A 394 40.15 -18.50 -15.57
N ASP A 395 40.63 -19.14 -16.65
CA ASP A 395 41.78 -18.68 -17.43
C ASP A 395 41.44 -17.47 -18.33
N GLY A 396 40.16 -17.10 -18.39
CA GLY A 396 39.61 -16.00 -19.15
C GLY A 396 39.22 -16.33 -20.59
N LEU A 397 38.62 -15.35 -21.26
CA LEU A 397 38.21 -15.40 -22.66
C LEU A 397 38.73 -14.19 -23.42
N ASP A 398 39.09 -14.37 -24.69
CA ASP A 398 39.36 -13.25 -25.59
C ASP A 398 38.08 -12.48 -25.93
N MET A 399 38.23 -11.18 -26.22
CA MET A 399 37.08 -10.29 -26.46
C MET A 399 36.12 -10.79 -27.57
N PRO A 400 36.58 -11.30 -28.73
CA PRO A 400 35.68 -11.78 -29.78
C PRO A 400 34.81 -12.96 -29.32
N THR A 401 35.40 -13.92 -28.58
CA THR A 401 34.67 -15.08 -28.06
C THR A 401 33.66 -14.65 -27.00
N LEU A 402 34.07 -13.79 -26.07
CA LEU A 402 33.20 -13.26 -25.03
C LEU A 402 32.03 -12.45 -25.63
N SER A 403 32.30 -11.59 -26.61
CA SER A 403 31.26 -10.81 -27.30
C SER A 403 30.29 -11.70 -28.05
N THR A 404 30.78 -12.75 -28.72
CA THR A 404 29.91 -13.71 -29.43
C THR A 404 28.99 -14.43 -28.45
N LEU A 405 29.51 -14.83 -27.29
CA LEU A 405 28.76 -15.47 -26.22
C LEU A 405 27.68 -14.57 -25.63
N VAL A 406 28.03 -13.34 -25.29
CA VAL A 406 27.12 -12.35 -24.71
C VAL A 406 26.02 -11.98 -25.71
N MET A 407 26.38 -11.78 -26.98
CA MET A 407 25.43 -11.57 -28.07
C MET A 407 24.47 -12.77 -28.21
N LEU A 408 24.97 -14.00 -28.12
CA LEU A 408 24.14 -15.20 -28.27
C LEU A 408 23.18 -15.42 -27.08
N ILE A 409 23.61 -15.07 -25.87
CA ILE A 409 22.88 -15.32 -24.62
C ILE A 409 21.89 -14.21 -24.30
N GLN A 410 22.31 -12.96 -24.45
CA GLN A 410 21.54 -11.78 -24.04
C GLN A 410 21.27 -10.78 -25.18
N GLY A 411 21.98 -10.88 -26.30
CA GLY A 411 21.80 -9.97 -27.44
C GLY A 411 22.47 -8.61 -27.28
N ALA A 412 23.40 -8.45 -26.34
CA ALA A 412 24.10 -7.19 -26.13
C ALA A 412 25.28 -7.02 -27.12
N PRO A 413 25.48 -5.81 -27.67
CA PRO A 413 26.57 -5.50 -28.58
C PRO A 413 27.95 -5.46 -27.88
N GLU A 414 29.01 -5.59 -28.68
CA GLU A 414 30.39 -5.55 -28.19
C GLU A 414 30.74 -4.24 -27.46
N GLU A 415 30.14 -3.12 -27.88
CA GLU A 415 30.35 -1.79 -27.29
C GLU A 415 29.88 -1.75 -25.81
N GLU A 416 28.66 -2.22 -25.54
CA GLU A 416 28.11 -2.28 -24.17
C GLU A 416 28.93 -3.23 -23.28
N LEU A 417 29.41 -4.35 -23.86
CA LEU A 417 30.29 -5.27 -23.16
C LEU A 417 31.63 -4.60 -22.81
N SER A 418 32.24 -3.85 -23.73
CA SER A 418 33.50 -3.15 -23.47
C SER A 418 33.33 -2.09 -22.37
N GLU A 419 32.25 -1.30 -22.42
CA GLU A 419 31.95 -0.30 -21.39
C GLU A 419 31.77 -0.94 -20.01
N LEU A 420 31.05 -2.07 -19.94
CA LEU A 420 30.85 -2.83 -18.71
C LEU A 420 32.18 -3.34 -18.14
N LEU A 421 33.02 -3.95 -18.98
CA LEU A 421 34.30 -4.52 -18.56
C LEU A 421 35.24 -3.43 -18.02
N ASP A 422 35.23 -2.24 -18.61
CA ASP A 422 36.03 -1.10 -18.13
C ASP A 422 35.43 -0.41 -16.90
N GLN A 423 34.11 -0.49 -16.69
CA GLN A 423 33.40 0.13 -15.57
C GLN A 423 33.74 -0.52 -14.22
N TYR A 424 33.96 -1.83 -14.20
CA TYR A 424 34.11 -2.61 -12.98
C TYR A 424 35.53 -3.12 -12.75
N PRO A 425 36.16 -2.84 -11.60
CA PRO A 425 37.58 -3.11 -11.37
C PRO A 425 37.91 -4.60 -11.17
N TYR A 426 36.92 -5.47 -11.10
CA TYR A 426 37.10 -6.91 -10.95
C TYR A 426 37.10 -7.67 -12.28
N TYR A 427 36.88 -7.00 -13.40
CA TYR A 427 37.21 -7.54 -14.71
C TYR A 427 38.65 -7.15 -15.04
N GLU A 428 39.50 -8.15 -15.17
CA GLU A 428 40.91 -7.95 -15.42
C GLU A 428 41.23 -8.35 -16.86
N ARG A 429 41.96 -7.49 -17.56
CA ARG A 429 42.53 -7.79 -18.88
C ARG A 429 44.00 -8.14 -18.74
N ASP A 430 44.37 -9.33 -19.19
CA ASP A 430 45.75 -9.76 -19.20
C ASP A 430 46.58 -9.07 -20.31
N LYS A 431 47.87 -9.40 -20.41
CA LYS A 431 48.77 -8.84 -21.43
C LYS A 431 48.45 -9.31 -22.85
N HIS A 432 47.67 -10.37 -22.99
CA HIS A 432 47.28 -10.99 -24.26
C HIS A 432 45.88 -10.55 -24.71
N GLY A 433 45.19 -9.71 -23.94
CA GLY A 433 43.84 -9.25 -24.25
C GLY A 433 42.74 -10.23 -23.82
N ILE A 434 43.07 -11.18 -22.95
CA ILE A 434 42.14 -12.13 -22.35
C ILE A 434 41.52 -11.48 -21.10
N TRP A 435 40.19 -11.53 -21.03
CA TRP A 435 39.40 -11.03 -19.91
C TRP A 435 39.08 -12.14 -18.94
N SER A 436 39.28 -11.89 -17.65
CA SER A 436 38.88 -12.80 -16.58
C SER A 436 38.14 -12.03 -15.47
N CYS A 437 37.34 -12.75 -14.68
CA CYS A 437 36.64 -12.17 -13.54
C CYS A 437 37.37 -12.56 -12.24
N ASN A 438 37.97 -11.58 -11.57
CA ASN A 438 38.56 -11.74 -10.25
C ASN A 438 37.44 -11.79 -9.19
N VAL A 439 36.97 -13.00 -8.88
CA VAL A 439 35.86 -13.25 -7.94
C VAL A 439 36.13 -12.64 -6.54
N PRO A 440 37.33 -12.79 -5.94
CA PRO A 440 37.67 -12.09 -4.70
C PRO A 440 37.53 -10.55 -4.79
N MET A 441 38.02 -9.93 -5.86
CA MET A 441 37.91 -8.48 -6.07
C MET A 441 36.45 -8.05 -6.21
N ARG A 442 35.62 -8.83 -6.91
CA ARG A 442 34.18 -8.57 -7.03
C ARG A 442 33.49 -8.52 -5.68
N GLN A 443 33.77 -9.51 -4.81
CA GLN A 443 33.21 -9.55 -3.46
C GLN A 443 33.64 -8.35 -2.63
N ALA A 444 34.92 -7.98 -2.68
CA ALA A 444 35.44 -6.80 -2.00
C ALA A 444 34.81 -5.49 -2.53
N TYR A 445 34.60 -5.38 -3.85
CA TYR A 445 33.97 -4.23 -4.48
C TYR A 445 32.51 -4.06 -4.05
N HIS A 446 31.72 -5.15 -4.03
CA HIS A 446 30.33 -5.09 -3.56
C HIS A 446 30.25 -4.79 -2.06
N GLN A 447 31.18 -5.29 -1.24
CA GLN A 447 31.27 -4.92 0.18
C GLN A 447 31.57 -3.43 0.33
N TRP A 448 32.55 -2.92 -0.41
CA TRP A 448 32.89 -1.49 -0.41
C TRP A 448 31.72 -0.61 -0.89
N GLN A 449 30.98 -1.02 -1.91
CA GLN A 449 29.78 -0.28 -2.36
C GLN A 449 28.73 -0.20 -1.25
N LYS A 450 28.48 -1.32 -0.55
CA LYS A 450 27.54 -1.35 0.60
C LYS A 450 28.01 -0.43 1.72
N GLU A 451 29.29 -0.52 2.12
CA GLU A 451 29.87 0.36 3.14
C GLU A 451 29.78 1.84 2.74
N ARG A 452 30.04 2.16 1.47
CA ARG A 452 29.91 3.52 0.93
C ARG A 452 28.47 4.03 0.98
N GLU A 453 27.48 3.19 0.69
CA GLU A 453 26.08 3.56 0.81
C GLU A 453 25.65 3.76 2.26
N GLU A 454 26.10 2.89 3.17
CA GLU A 454 25.88 3.04 4.61
C GLU A 454 26.48 4.35 5.12
N PHE A 455 27.70 4.69 4.72
CA PHE A 455 28.34 5.95 5.07
C PHE A 455 27.57 7.15 4.53
N ARG A 456 27.05 7.07 3.28
CA ARG A 456 26.19 8.12 2.71
C ARG A 456 24.90 8.30 3.52
N ARG A 457 24.27 7.21 3.97
CA ARG A 457 23.09 7.27 4.85
C ARG A 457 23.43 7.93 6.19
N GLN A 458 24.55 7.57 6.80
CA GLN A 458 25.01 8.19 8.05
C GLN A 458 25.28 9.68 7.91
N ILE A 459 25.89 10.12 6.79
CA ILE A 459 26.06 11.55 6.50
C ILE A 459 24.69 12.24 6.36
N ALA A 460 23.75 11.63 5.65
CA ALA A 460 22.41 12.20 5.47
C ALA A 460 21.70 12.39 6.82
N THR A 461 21.67 11.37 7.67
CA THR A 461 21.07 11.46 9.01
C THR A 461 21.75 12.50 9.88
N ALA A 462 23.10 12.55 9.88
CA ALA A 462 23.84 13.56 10.64
C ALA A 462 23.58 15.00 10.13
N THR A 463 23.31 15.15 8.83
CA THR A 463 22.98 16.45 8.23
C THR A 463 21.57 16.89 8.63
N GLU A 464 20.60 15.97 8.66
CA GLU A 464 19.24 16.22 9.15
C GLU A 464 19.25 16.60 10.64
N ASP A 465 19.99 15.86 11.47
CA ASP A 465 20.14 16.17 12.90
C ASP A 465 20.76 17.56 13.12
N TYR A 466 21.78 17.92 12.33
CA TYR A 466 22.38 19.24 12.37
C TYR A 466 21.38 20.36 12.03
N GLN A 467 20.53 20.15 11.02
CA GLN A 467 19.48 21.10 10.64
C GLN A 467 18.44 21.26 11.75
N ALA A 468 17.97 20.16 12.34
CA ALA A 468 17.02 20.20 13.45
C ALA A 468 17.58 20.93 14.68
N LEU A 469 18.87 20.72 15.00
CA LEU A 469 19.54 21.44 16.08
C LEU A 469 19.69 22.94 15.77
N LEU A 470 19.94 23.30 14.51
CA LEU A 470 20.02 24.69 14.09
C LEU A 470 18.66 25.40 14.24
N GLU A 471 17.57 24.74 13.85
CA GLU A 471 16.20 25.25 14.04
C GLU A 471 15.86 25.41 15.52
N ALA A 472 16.16 24.41 16.34
CA ALA A 472 15.95 24.49 17.80
C ALA A 472 16.76 25.64 18.42
N LYS A 473 18.00 25.85 17.97
CA LYS A 473 18.83 26.98 18.40
C LYS A 473 18.16 28.31 18.03
N THR A 474 17.67 28.46 16.80
CA THR A 474 17.01 29.71 16.38
C THR A 474 15.74 30.00 17.20
N THR A 475 14.92 28.98 17.48
CA THR A 475 13.73 29.14 18.34
C THR A 475 14.10 29.56 19.76
N LEU A 476 15.15 28.96 20.34
CA LEU A 476 15.62 29.35 21.67
C LEU A 476 16.21 30.77 21.70
N GLU A 477 16.88 31.21 20.65
CA GLU A 477 17.36 32.59 20.52
C GLU A 477 16.19 33.59 20.45
N GLU A 478 15.11 33.25 19.74
CA GLU A 478 13.87 34.04 19.69
C GLU A 478 13.16 34.09 21.05
N GLU A 479 13.01 32.96 21.74
CA GLU A 479 12.43 32.89 23.09
C GLU A 479 13.25 33.70 24.10
N LEU A 480 14.57 33.62 24.04
CA LEU A 480 15.45 34.41 24.89
C LEU A 480 15.28 35.91 24.65
N ALA A 481 15.21 36.34 23.39
CA ALA A 481 14.96 37.73 23.03
C ALA A 481 13.60 38.21 23.54
N TYR A 482 12.55 37.41 23.38
CA TYR A 482 11.22 37.71 23.91
C TYR A 482 11.23 37.87 25.43
N LEU A 483 11.87 36.95 26.16
CA LEU A 483 11.97 37.01 27.62
C LEU A 483 12.77 38.23 28.10
N GLN A 484 13.86 38.58 27.40
CA GLN A 484 14.63 39.78 27.71
C GLN A 484 13.82 41.06 27.53
N ASP A 485 13.04 41.17 26.45
CA ASP A 485 12.20 42.33 26.20
C ASP A 485 11.02 42.41 27.18
N HIS A 486 10.41 41.26 27.50
CA HIS A 486 9.38 41.20 28.54
C HIS A 486 9.92 41.64 29.90
N HIS A 487 11.10 41.16 30.30
CA HIS A 487 11.74 41.56 31.55
C HIS A 487 12.01 43.07 31.60
N ARG A 488 12.54 43.65 30.50
CA ARG A 488 12.73 45.11 30.39
C ARG A 488 11.42 45.88 30.54
N GLN A 489 10.33 45.37 29.98
CA GLN A 489 9.00 45.99 30.11
C GLN A 489 8.50 45.92 31.56
N GLU A 490 8.66 44.78 32.23
CA GLU A 490 8.31 44.64 33.65
C GLU A 490 9.15 45.56 34.53
N GLU A 491 10.47 45.65 34.30
CA GLU A 491 11.34 46.59 35.00
C GLU A 491 10.89 48.04 34.81
N ALA A 492 10.52 48.42 33.58
CA ALA A 492 10.00 49.76 33.29
C ALA A 492 8.67 50.04 34.02
N LEU A 493 7.77 49.05 34.09
CA LEU A 493 6.52 49.17 34.85
C LEU A 493 6.77 49.30 36.35
N PHE A 494 7.67 48.50 36.91
CA PHE A 494 8.05 48.62 38.33
C PHE A 494 8.68 49.96 38.63
N GLN A 495 9.57 50.46 37.76
CA GLN A 495 10.19 51.76 37.91
C GLN A 495 9.16 52.89 37.88
N ALA A 496 8.21 52.87 36.93
CA ALA A 496 7.11 53.82 36.88
C ALA A 496 6.23 53.75 38.14
N LYS A 497 6.00 52.56 38.69
CA LYS A 497 5.23 52.41 39.94
C LYS A 497 5.97 52.96 41.16
N ILE A 498 7.29 52.77 41.23
CA ILE A 498 8.14 53.35 42.28
C ILE A 498 8.08 54.88 42.21
N GLU A 499 8.16 55.47 41.01
CA GLU A 499 8.06 56.91 40.81
C GLU A 499 6.69 57.46 41.25
N GLU A 500 5.59 56.80 40.88
CA GLU A 500 4.23 57.17 41.31
C GLU A 500 4.10 57.14 42.84
N LEU A 501 4.57 56.06 43.48
CA LEU A 501 4.54 55.91 44.93
C LEU A 501 5.44 56.94 45.63
N SER A 502 6.60 57.28 45.04
CA SER A 502 7.48 58.33 45.55
C SER A 502 6.78 59.69 45.52
N ALA A 503 6.14 60.05 44.41
CA ALA A 503 5.38 61.29 44.29
C ALA A 503 4.20 61.36 45.28
N ALA A 504 3.48 60.26 45.48
CA ALA A 504 2.41 60.18 46.47
C ALA A 504 2.93 60.36 47.91
N ASN A 505 4.07 59.74 48.23
CA ASN A 505 4.72 59.91 49.53
C ASN A 505 5.20 61.34 49.76
N GLU A 506 5.75 62.00 48.75
CA GLU A 506 6.12 63.42 48.83
C GLU A 506 4.90 64.31 49.11
N HIS A 507 3.78 64.06 48.43
CA HIS A 507 2.53 64.77 48.68
C HIS A 507 2.04 64.57 50.13
N LEU A 508 2.02 63.31 50.61
CA LEU A 508 1.64 63.00 51.99
C LEU A 508 2.59 63.62 53.03
N ALA A 509 3.89 63.73 52.71
CA ALA A 509 4.87 64.39 53.58
C ALA A 509 4.59 65.89 53.69
N LEU A 510 4.25 66.55 52.57
CA LEU A 510 3.85 67.95 52.54
C LEU A 510 2.55 68.20 53.33
N GLU A 511 1.54 67.34 53.15
CA GLU A 511 0.29 67.42 53.89
C GLU A 511 0.49 67.24 55.40
N ASN A 512 1.31 66.25 55.81
CA ASN A 512 1.69 66.07 57.21
C ASN A 512 2.43 67.29 57.77
N SER A 513 3.32 67.92 57.00
CA SER A 513 4.01 69.14 57.42
C SER A 513 3.01 70.30 57.63
N ARG A 514 2.05 70.45 56.73
CA ARG A 514 0.97 71.45 56.85
C ARG A 514 0.14 71.21 58.11
N LEU A 515 -0.33 69.98 58.33
CA LEU A 515 -1.13 69.63 59.51
C LEU A 515 -0.35 69.85 60.81
N LYS A 516 0.95 69.52 60.84
CA LYS A 516 1.81 69.83 61.99
C LYS A 516 1.87 71.33 62.28
N ASN A 517 2.01 72.16 61.25
CA ASN A 517 2.00 73.62 61.42
C ASN A 517 0.65 74.12 61.94
N GLU A 518 -0.46 73.62 61.40
CA GLU A 518 -1.82 73.96 61.87
C GLU A 518 -2.03 73.55 63.34
N CYS A 519 -1.61 72.35 63.75
CA CYS A 519 -1.62 71.93 65.15
C CYS A 519 -0.80 72.86 66.05
N SER A 520 0.41 73.24 65.64
CA SER A 520 1.25 74.15 66.43
C SER A 520 0.61 75.54 66.61
N LEU A 521 -0.12 76.02 65.60
CA LEU A 521 -0.86 77.28 65.67
C LEU A 521 -2.04 77.18 66.64
N LEU A 522 -2.75 76.05 66.63
CA LEU A 522 -3.84 75.78 67.56
C LEU A 522 -3.33 75.66 69.01
N GLU A 523 -2.20 75.01 69.23
CA GLU A 523 -1.54 74.93 70.54
C GLU A 523 -1.14 76.33 71.06
N ALA A 524 -0.57 77.18 70.21
CA ALA A 524 -0.26 78.57 70.56
C ALA A 524 -1.51 79.35 70.97
N ARG A 525 -2.61 79.23 70.19
CA ARG A 525 -3.89 79.86 70.50
C ARG A 525 -4.52 79.33 71.80
N GLN A 526 -4.40 78.02 72.06
CA GLN A 526 -4.84 77.43 73.33
C GLN A 526 -4.07 78.04 74.50
N LYS A 527 -2.76 78.22 74.37
CA LYS A 527 -1.92 78.85 75.39
C LYS A 527 -2.32 80.31 75.66
N GLU A 528 -2.54 81.11 74.61
CA GLU A 528 -3.02 82.49 74.74
C GLU A 528 -4.36 82.56 75.49
N LEU A 529 -5.30 81.67 75.17
CA LEU A 529 -6.59 81.61 75.86
C LEU A 529 -6.44 81.24 77.34
N LEU A 530 -5.54 80.31 77.69
CA LEU A 530 -5.25 79.95 79.07
C LEU A 530 -4.66 81.13 79.85
N GLU A 531 -3.69 81.86 79.27
CA GLU A 531 -3.12 83.07 79.88
C GLU A 531 -4.21 84.14 80.11
N HIS A 532 -5.14 84.29 79.17
CA HIS A 532 -6.29 85.19 79.30
C HIS A 532 -7.20 84.80 80.47
N VAL A 533 -7.47 83.50 80.65
CA VAL A 533 -8.28 82.98 81.76
C VAL A 533 -7.56 83.20 83.11
N GLU A 534 -6.25 82.95 83.18
CA GLU A 534 -5.46 83.21 84.39
C GLU A 534 -5.45 84.70 84.77
N HIS A 535 -5.32 85.59 83.78
CA HIS A 535 -5.39 87.03 83.99
C HIS A 535 -6.76 87.45 84.55
N GLN A 536 -7.85 86.97 83.95
CA GLN A 536 -9.21 87.23 84.45
C GLN A 536 -9.43 86.66 85.86
N GLY A 537 -8.90 85.47 86.15
CA GLY A 537 -8.92 84.86 87.48
C GLY A 537 -8.23 85.75 88.53
N SER A 538 -7.07 86.30 88.19
CA SER A 538 -6.31 87.22 89.04
C SER A 538 -7.07 88.53 89.30
N GLN A 539 -7.70 89.10 88.27
CA GLN A 539 -8.56 90.29 88.42
C GLN A 539 -9.73 90.03 89.37
N LEU A 540 -10.39 88.87 89.27
CA LEU A 540 -11.48 88.49 90.17
C LEU A 540 -11.01 88.37 91.63
N VAL A 541 -9.81 87.85 91.88
CA VAL A 541 -9.22 87.79 93.22
C VAL A 541 -8.96 89.19 93.78
N ALA A 542 -8.39 90.10 92.97
CA ALA A 542 -8.16 91.48 93.37
C ALA A 542 -9.47 92.21 93.73
N LEU A 543 -10.50 92.09 92.88
CA LEU A 543 -11.82 92.67 93.14
C LEU A 543 -12.48 92.11 94.41
N ARG A 544 -12.32 90.80 94.69
CA ARG A 544 -12.78 90.20 95.95
C ARG A 544 -12.06 90.78 97.17
N ALA A 545 -10.75 91.01 97.08
CA ALA A 545 -9.97 91.63 98.15
C ALA A 545 -10.41 93.08 98.42
N GLU A 546 -10.65 93.87 97.37
CA GLU A 546 -11.18 95.24 97.51
C GLU A 546 -12.58 95.27 98.12
N LYS A 547 -13.48 94.39 97.67
CA LYS A 547 -14.82 94.23 98.27
C LYS A 547 -14.73 93.98 99.77
N ASN A 548 -13.87 93.07 100.21
CA ASN A 548 -13.68 92.76 101.63
C ASN A 548 -13.13 93.96 102.40
N LYS A 549 -12.16 94.69 101.84
CA LYS A 549 -11.60 95.91 102.43
C LYS A 549 -12.65 97.01 102.61
N LEU A 550 -13.53 97.19 101.64
CA LEU A 550 -14.65 98.13 101.70
C LEU A 550 -15.68 97.72 102.75
N LYS A 551 -15.98 96.43 102.87
CA LYS A 551 -16.89 95.91 103.91
C LYS A 551 -16.38 96.23 105.33
N VAL A 552 -15.10 95.99 105.59
CA VAL A 552 -14.47 96.32 106.88
C VAL A 552 -14.51 97.82 107.17
N LYS A 553 -14.27 98.68 106.18
CA LYS A 553 -14.38 100.14 106.35
C LYS A 553 -15.80 100.60 106.67
N LEU A 554 -16.80 99.95 106.08
CA LEU A 554 -18.21 100.28 106.30
C LEU A 554 -18.63 99.94 107.74
N GLU A 555 -18.26 98.75 108.23
CA GLU A 555 -18.48 98.34 109.65
C GLU A 555 -17.77 99.30 110.63
N GLN A 556 -16.57 99.79 110.32
CA GLN A 556 -15.86 100.76 111.14
C GLN A 556 -16.55 102.14 111.19
N LEU A 557 -17.12 102.59 110.08
CA LEU A 557 -17.84 103.87 110.00
C LEU A 557 -19.19 103.81 110.74
N GLU A 558 -19.92 102.70 110.63
CA GLU A 558 -21.17 102.46 111.37
C GLU A 558 -20.95 102.49 112.89
N ASN A 559 -19.89 101.82 113.37
CA ASN A 559 -19.53 101.84 114.79
C ASN A 559 -19.16 103.26 115.29
N ARG A 560 -18.46 104.05 114.46
CA ARG A 560 -18.09 105.44 114.79
C ARG A 560 -19.31 106.36 114.85
N ALA A 561 -20.27 106.18 113.94
CA ALA A 561 -21.51 106.95 113.94
C ALA A 561 -22.34 106.67 115.20
N MET A 562 -22.46 105.42 115.62
CA MET A 562 -23.12 105.05 116.89
C MET A 562 -22.46 105.70 118.11
N GLN A 563 -21.13 105.70 118.19
CA GLN A 563 -20.40 106.34 119.30
C GLN A 563 -20.59 107.87 119.33
N LEU A 564 -20.58 108.53 118.17
CA LEU A 564 -20.81 109.97 118.06
C LEU A 564 -22.25 110.35 118.44
N GLN A 565 -23.23 109.52 118.10
CA GLN A 565 -24.62 109.76 118.46
C GLN A 565 -24.88 109.62 119.97
N SER A 566 -24.21 108.66 120.62
CA SER A 566 -24.25 108.51 122.08
C SER A 566 -23.63 109.71 122.81
N THR A 567 -22.50 110.21 122.33
CA THR A 567 -21.79 111.34 122.96
C THR A 567 -22.50 112.68 122.76
N LEU A 568 -23.13 112.88 121.60
CA LEU A 568 -23.93 114.08 121.32
C LEU A 568 -25.14 114.20 122.26
N ASN A 569 -25.85 113.09 122.50
CA ASN A 569 -27.01 113.09 123.41
C ASN A 569 -26.63 113.46 124.84
N GLN A 570 -25.46 113.01 125.30
CA GLN A 570 -24.96 113.31 126.64
C GLN A 570 -24.57 114.78 126.81
N LEU A 571 -23.91 115.36 125.79
CA LEU A 571 -23.56 116.79 125.76
C LEU A 571 -24.78 117.73 125.69
N MET A 572 -25.85 117.33 124.98
CA MET A 572 -27.09 118.11 124.94
C MET A 572 -27.77 118.20 126.31
N GLU A 573 -27.75 117.11 127.08
CA GLU A 573 -28.35 117.03 128.41
C GLU A 573 -27.61 117.96 129.41
N ASP A 574 -26.28 117.91 129.41
CA ASP A 574 -25.44 118.76 130.27
C ASP A 574 -25.60 120.26 129.93
N ALA A 575 -25.63 120.61 128.63
CA ALA A 575 -25.82 122.00 128.20
C ALA A 575 -27.21 122.55 128.59
N HIS A 576 -28.25 121.71 128.57
CA HIS A 576 -29.60 122.12 129.00
C HIS A 576 -29.64 122.50 130.48
N GLN A 577 -28.93 121.76 131.33
CA GLN A 577 -28.88 122.02 132.77
C GLN A 577 -28.14 123.33 133.09
N GLU A 578 -27.07 123.63 132.36
CA GLU A 578 -26.26 124.83 132.58
C GLU A 578 -26.97 126.12 132.15
N VAL A 579 -27.77 126.07 131.08
CA VAL A 579 -28.61 127.19 130.62
C VAL A 579 -29.66 127.56 131.67
N GLU A 580 -30.28 126.58 132.31
CA GLU A 580 -31.27 126.80 133.38
C GLU A 580 -30.65 127.39 134.66
N ARG A 581 -29.37 127.10 134.93
CA ARG A 581 -28.64 127.73 136.04
C ARG A 581 -28.38 129.21 135.79
N LEU A 582 -27.88 129.55 134.60
CA LEU A 582 -27.53 130.93 134.22
C LEU A 582 -28.75 131.87 134.15
N LYS A 583 -29.93 131.37 133.75
CA LYS A 583 -31.17 132.16 133.77
C LYS A 583 -31.55 132.67 135.17
N ARG A 584 -31.27 131.90 136.22
CA ARG A 584 -31.59 132.27 137.60
C ARG A 584 -30.69 133.39 138.13
N GLU A 585 -29.38 133.32 137.84
CA GLU A 585 -28.42 134.38 138.22
C GLU A 585 -28.73 135.73 137.55
N LEU A 586 -29.23 135.72 136.31
CA LEU A 586 -29.61 136.94 135.60
C LEU A 586 -30.79 137.66 136.28
N ALA A 587 -31.77 136.91 136.80
CA ALA A 587 -32.93 137.48 137.47
C ALA A 587 -32.55 138.23 138.76
N GLU A 588 -31.59 137.71 139.52
CA GLU A 588 -31.10 138.34 140.76
C GLU A 588 -30.38 139.66 140.51
N LYS A 589 -29.56 139.73 139.44
CA LYS A 589 -28.79 140.94 139.11
C LYS A 589 -29.67 142.08 138.60
N THR A 590 -30.75 141.75 137.91
CA THR A 590 -31.71 142.75 137.42
C THR A 590 -32.38 143.48 138.57
N HIS A 591 -32.75 142.76 139.64
CA HIS A 591 -33.42 143.35 140.81
C HIS A 591 -32.54 144.32 141.62
N GLN A 592 -31.22 144.10 141.65
CA GLN A 592 -30.27 144.98 142.35
C GLN A 592 -30.10 146.34 141.66
N MET A 593 -30.20 146.35 140.33
CA MET A 593 -29.97 147.54 139.52
C MET A 593 -31.07 148.59 139.69
N ASP A 594 -32.31 148.15 139.89
CA ASP A 594 -33.48 149.03 139.95
C ASP A 594 -33.52 149.91 141.20
N SER A 595 -33.05 149.42 142.34
CA SER A 595 -33.30 150.17 143.58
C SER A 595 -32.22 151.23 143.87
N LEU A 596 -31.00 151.03 143.38
CA LEU A 596 -29.97 152.08 143.36
C LEU A 596 -30.42 153.33 142.59
N GLN A 597 -31.33 153.18 141.61
CA GLN A 597 -31.92 154.32 140.91
C GLN A 597 -32.86 155.16 141.80
N TYR A 598 -33.47 154.58 142.83
CA TYR A 598 -34.39 155.30 143.73
C TYR A 598 -33.64 156.25 144.67
N ALA A 599 -32.47 155.83 145.19
CA ALA A 599 -31.62 156.65 146.06
C ALA A 599 -31.08 157.92 145.38
N ASN A 600 -30.87 157.87 144.06
CA ASN A 600 -30.36 158.98 143.27
C ASN A 600 -31.38 160.12 143.14
N LYS A 601 -32.67 159.83 143.32
CA LYS A 601 -33.75 160.78 143.06
C LYS A 601 -33.99 161.77 144.21
N GLU A 602 -33.78 161.37 145.46
CA GLU A 602 -34.10 162.25 146.60
C GLU A 602 -32.97 163.24 146.91
N LEU A 603 -31.71 162.89 146.61
CA LEU A 603 -30.56 163.80 146.71
C LEU A 603 -30.73 165.04 145.81
N GLN A 604 -31.43 164.90 144.69
CA GLN A 604 -31.73 166.01 143.79
C GLN A 604 -32.69 167.04 144.41
N LYS A 605 -33.53 166.68 145.39
CA LYS A 605 -34.44 167.65 146.04
C LYS A 605 -33.72 168.56 147.03
N ASN A 606 -32.64 168.11 147.66
CA ASN A 606 -31.82 168.93 148.56
C ASN A 606 -31.07 170.04 147.82
N LEU A 607 -30.70 169.82 146.55
CA LEU A 607 -30.01 170.79 145.70
C LEU A 607 -30.90 171.99 145.32
N ALA A 608 -32.22 171.82 145.27
CA ALA A 608 -33.11 172.86 144.79
C ALA A 608 -33.33 174.00 145.78
N ARG A 609 -33.30 173.77 147.10
CA ARG A 609 -33.72 174.81 148.07
C ARG A 609 -32.60 175.74 148.50
N LEU A 610 -31.35 175.27 148.47
CA LEU A 610 -30.13 176.10 148.60
C LEU A 610 -29.99 177.12 147.46
N HIS A 611 -30.65 176.88 146.31
CA HIS A 611 -30.63 177.82 145.19
C HIS A 611 -31.48 179.09 145.40
N GLU A 612 -32.39 179.13 146.38
CA GLU A 612 -33.24 180.32 146.59
C GLU A 612 -32.59 181.36 147.52
N GLU A 613 -31.70 180.95 148.42
CA GLU A 613 -30.83 181.85 149.21
C GLU A 613 -29.93 182.74 148.33
N ARG A 614 -29.61 182.28 147.11
CA ARG A 614 -28.65 182.94 146.21
C ARG A 614 -29.23 184.08 145.38
N ARG A 615 -30.56 184.18 145.22
CA ARG A 615 -31.15 185.10 144.22
C ARG A 615 -31.42 186.53 144.70
N GLN A 616 -31.72 186.80 145.96
CA GLN A 616 -32.13 188.16 146.36
C GLN A 616 -31.08 189.02 147.07
N MET A 617 -29.92 188.44 147.43
CA MET A 617 -28.68 189.23 147.63
C MET A 617 -28.25 189.99 146.35
N LYS A 618 -28.76 189.65 145.16
CA LYS A 618 -28.20 190.11 143.87
C LYS A 618 -28.77 191.44 143.31
N ARG A 619 -29.62 192.21 144.00
CA ARG A 619 -30.19 193.46 143.41
C ARG A 619 -30.16 194.75 144.27
N GLN A 620 -29.39 194.76 145.37
CA GLN A 620 -28.83 196.01 145.94
C GLN A 620 -27.74 196.65 145.06
N ILE A 621 -27.31 196.00 143.99
CA ILE A 621 -26.10 196.39 143.26
C ILE A 621 -26.49 197.27 142.07
N SER A 622 -26.46 198.58 142.37
CA SER A 622 -25.81 199.65 141.61
C SER A 622 -26.07 199.64 140.10
N SER A 623 -26.89 200.56 139.58
CA SER A 623 -26.61 201.99 139.44
C SER A 623 -25.34 202.24 138.63
N TRP A 624 -25.40 203.33 137.87
CA TRP A 624 -24.24 204.03 137.36
C TRP A 624 -23.69 203.52 136.01
N PRO A 625 -23.12 204.45 135.23
CA PRO A 625 -22.45 204.27 133.94
C PRO A 625 -23.13 203.40 132.91
N ILE A 626 -23.92 203.93 131.97
CA ILE A 626 -23.54 204.86 130.90
C ILE A 626 -24.92 205.12 130.23
N ARG A 627 -25.60 206.27 130.37
CA ARG A 627 -25.12 207.64 130.15
C ARG A 627 -24.24 207.67 128.92
N ILE A 628 -24.72 208.35 127.89
CA ILE A 628 -23.90 209.10 126.91
C ILE A 628 -23.78 208.50 125.53
N ALA A 629 -24.02 207.21 125.30
CA ALA A 629 -23.81 206.66 123.97
C ALA A 629 -25.09 206.05 123.40
N MET A 630 -25.81 206.59 122.42
CA MET A 630 -25.63 207.73 121.52
C MET A 630 -27.03 208.02 120.95
N PHE A 631 -27.75 209.03 121.40
CA PHE A 631 -27.73 210.42 120.90
C PHE A 631 -27.94 210.60 119.39
N LEU A 632 -27.52 209.73 118.48
CA LEU A 632 -27.40 210.09 117.07
C LEU A 632 -27.47 208.77 116.31
N THR A 633 -28.40 208.51 115.40
CA THR A 633 -28.79 209.35 114.26
C THR A 633 -29.76 208.58 113.38
N GLY A 634 -30.70 209.29 112.77
CA GLY A 634 -31.48 208.83 111.60
C GLY A 634 -32.87 208.34 112.00
N LEU A 635 -33.89 209.18 112.19
CA LEU A 635 -34.40 210.20 111.26
C LEU A 635 -34.63 209.63 109.86
N VAL A 636 -35.84 209.88 109.34
CA VAL A 636 -36.30 209.66 107.96
C VAL A 636 -36.86 208.25 107.77
N GLU A 637 -38.12 208.02 108.13
CA GLU A 637 -39.33 208.25 107.32
C GLU A 637 -40.05 206.89 107.39
N ARG A 638 -41.34 206.78 107.50
CA ARG A 638 -42.41 207.69 107.17
C ARG A 638 -43.63 207.10 107.86
N ARG A 639 -44.39 208.01 108.46
CA ARG A 639 -45.84 208.12 108.27
C ARG A 639 -46.63 206.87 108.66
N ARG A 640 -47.50 206.94 109.65
CA ARG A 640 -48.65 207.87 109.81
C ARG A 640 -49.71 206.89 110.35
N THR A 641 -50.53 207.12 111.35
CA THR A 641 -51.41 208.25 111.76
C THR A 641 -52.48 207.52 112.61
N ILE A 642 -53.29 208.05 113.53
CA ILE A 642 -53.68 209.37 114.05
C ILE A 642 -54.54 209.04 115.30
N GLY A 643 -54.62 209.95 116.27
CA GLY A 643 -55.84 210.17 117.06
C GLY A 643 -55.89 209.54 118.45
N GLY A 644 -56.20 210.38 119.46
CA GLY A 644 -56.61 209.96 120.81
C GLY A 644 -55.60 210.26 121.89
#